data_AF-A0AAP2VHX7-F1
#
_entry.id   AF-A0AAP2VHX7-F1
#
_cell.length_a   1.000
_cell.length_b   1.000
_cell.length_c   1.000
_cell.angle_alpha   90.00
_cell.angle_beta   90.00
_cell.angle_gamma   90.00
#
_symmetry.space_group_name_H-M   'P 1'
#
loop_
_entity.id
_entity.type
_entity.pdbx_description
1 polymer ?
#
loop_
_entity_poly.entity_id
_entity_poly.type
_entity_poly.pdbx_seq_one_letter_code
_entity_poly.pdbx_strand_id
1 'polypeptide(L)'
;MANGLPFIAELLLEGWQKTKEFGNISNRTLITKLLGAEETSENRIIAQSLSLFNSLGIEDDVRKEMVFVATNKSITSIEGDDEIKERKFDTLIRDYLGRKLLDRRGRFVFIRPLPIAWYLMCEWLTDCSKDRLRKVLEDIRTSEVSASLAPAFGAQFKDMSKNGKAVALLNEILRVGSPFSEAEVINTEVGSRLFRSFVEVVPQTVANCLYSALGNKKIIDLYGFVEGRRNLVWTIEKLCFDPITFQKGAKLMLRLGCAEIEDISNNATGQFVALFPIYLPATAVSLKERITFLYREINDEEQKKLVLRAVDRALNTSSFIYFSGAEIQGQRKLENYRPISRDEVEEYIRGCLDIIYNEIEQSTEYHDYCIDILSKNFRALSAFDEFDIVIPYVKRVAKKLGYEWESMKENLYLALKDPKIAYCDRIKDELKTLIDNFTKDTFEARFSMVEKFYASDFDFKDINTQLEYEKRNAKYEALAVEMAEKKLFTKDTLRVIYNSEIYQAQPFGRKLASLLSEEDQLEFIKNSLEVIPEKCTNIIVDFIAVISENVFAQAFDIIKQQGRYNLLFPIVAIRDYKFHGKYIDILFDLVLNHDTEISNFVSFWNHSPIRTLTSDEAVVFLARLLSLPDSYETALHMVSMQYLGGRDRDNPRFDNLFEQEALRSIDKIQELMRNPHYTQVLCSLLANGKRDQLAKSVMAGIINHIVANQNVSINYNVEDILSVLLEKYFDITWGILANAMSSEKDEEGQFSKLYWVLGSMSIHNKFPSLIFKKEHEQALLDWCAKNPDINAYRLMSIAPIQNGDNFSDIVIQIINLYGNRNFVLTALEDKLGSFASTGSALPIYDSRIELTETLVNHQLPEVSAWATLQVEKLKQAREKTLKFEEELTIPERIPLMK
;
A
#
# COMPACT_ATOMS: atom_id res chain seq x y z
N MET A 1 18.02 48.67 9.92
CA MET A 1 18.11 48.07 11.28
C MET A 1 17.10 46.94 11.49
N ALA A 2 15.82 47.10 11.12
CA ALA A 2 14.82 46.01 11.30
C ALA A 2 14.79 44.94 10.19
N ASN A 3 15.51 45.14 9.08
CA ASN A 3 15.67 44.18 7.97
C ASN A 3 14.37 43.52 7.46
N GLY A 4 13.27 44.29 7.41
CA GLY A 4 11.96 43.80 6.95
C GLY A 4 11.12 43.07 8.01
N LEU A 5 11.54 43.07 9.28
CA LEU A 5 10.81 42.44 10.39
C LEU A 5 10.16 43.53 11.29
N PRO A 6 8.84 43.80 11.15
CA PRO A 6 8.15 44.86 11.90
C PRO A 6 8.35 44.78 13.42
N PHE A 7 8.39 43.56 13.96
CA PHE A 7 8.59 43.32 15.39
C PHE A 7 9.96 43.79 15.91
N ILE A 8 11.04 43.65 15.13
CA ILE A 8 12.36 44.18 15.52
C ILE A 8 12.33 45.71 15.62
N ALA A 9 11.52 46.38 14.78
CA ALA A 9 11.35 47.83 14.84
C ALA A 9 10.59 48.27 16.11
N GLU A 10 9.57 47.52 16.53
CA GLU A 10 8.82 47.77 17.76
C GLU A 10 9.70 47.66 19.01
N LEU A 11 10.46 46.56 19.14
CA LEU A 11 11.40 46.38 20.26
C LEU A 11 12.51 47.44 20.29
N LEU A 12 12.98 47.88 19.12
CA LEU A 12 13.93 48.98 19.00
C LEU A 12 13.37 50.31 19.50
N LEU A 13 12.09 50.58 19.23
CA LEU A 13 11.39 51.76 19.72
C LEU A 13 11.20 51.72 21.24
N GLU A 14 10.84 50.57 21.82
CA GLU A 14 10.75 50.38 23.27
C GLU A 14 12.10 50.56 23.96
N GLY A 15 13.17 49.98 23.40
CA GLY A 15 14.53 50.15 23.88
C GLY A 15 14.98 51.62 23.80
N TRP A 16 14.66 52.31 22.71
CA TRP A 16 14.92 53.75 22.58
C TRP A 16 14.15 54.59 23.59
N GLN A 17 12.87 54.29 23.85
CA GLN A 17 12.08 55.02 24.87
C GLN A 17 12.74 54.95 26.25
N LYS A 18 13.42 53.85 26.56
CA LYS A 18 14.16 53.65 27.82
C LYS A 18 15.51 54.37 27.85
N THR A 19 16.28 54.37 26.75
CA THR A 19 17.67 54.88 26.77
C THR A 19 17.86 56.26 26.13
N LYS A 20 16.93 56.74 25.31
CA LYS A 20 16.93 58.03 24.58
C LYS A 20 18.20 58.35 23.75
N GLU A 21 18.89 57.35 23.24
CA GLU A 21 20.11 57.52 22.44
C GLU A 21 19.88 57.25 20.94
N PHE A 22 20.44 58.09 20.07
CA PHE A 22 20.54 57.84 18.62
C PHE A 22 22.01 57.66 18.21
N GLY A 23 22.31 56.60 17.48
CA GLY A 23 23.65 56.33 16.94
C GLY A 23 23.69 55.13 16.01
N ASN A 24 24.82 54.92 15.33
CA ASN A 24 25.06 53.73 14.50
C ASN A 24 25.24 52.51 15.41
N ILE A 25 24.17 51.74 15.62
CA ILE A 25 24.13 50.64 16.60
C ILE A 25 24.82 49.42 16.00
N SER A 26 25.92 48.96 16.62
CA SER A 26 26.53 47.67 16.27
C SER A 26 25.55 46.51 16.56
N ASN A 27 25.66 45.37 15.87
CA ASN A 27 24.82 44.19 16.16
C ASN A 27 24.87 43.77 17.64
N ARG A 28 26.01 43.97 18.32
CA ARG A 28 26.18 43.74 19.77
C ARG A 28 25.28 44.63 20.60
N THR A 29 25.41 45.94 20.43
CA THR A 29 24.60 46.94 21.14
C THR A 29 23.11 46.76 20.85
N LEU A 30 22.76 46.36 19.62
CA LEU A 30 21.38 46.06 19.23
C LEU A 30 20.81 44.88 20.04
N ILE A 31 21.52 43.75 20.08
CA ILE A 31 21.04 42.55 20.79
C ILE A 31 20.97 42.80 22.30
N THR A 32 21.94 43.50 22.88
CA THR A 32 21.90 43.91 24.30
C THR A 32 20.65 44.75 24.61
N LYS A 33 20.32 45.73 23.75
CA LYS A 33 19.09 46.53 23.91
C LYS A 33 17.82 45.70 23.72
N LEU A 34 17.78 44.81 22.72
CA LEU A 34 16.63 43.93 22.46
C LEU A 34 16.37 42.96 23.61
N LEU A 35 17.41 42.34 24.16
CA LEU A 35 17.31 41.39 25.28
C LEU A 35 17.13 42.09 26.62
N GLY A 36 17.59 43.35 26.77
CA GLY A 36 17.65 44.03 28.07
C GLY A 36 18.65 43.36 29.03
N ALA A 37 19.69 42.72 28.47
CA ALA A 37 20.67 41.93 29.21
C ALA A 37 22.07 42.21 28.65
N GLU A 38 22.94 42.77 29.49
CA GLU A 38 24.35 43.05 29.18
C GLU A 38 25.12 41.74 28.89
N GLU A 39 26.18 41.83 28.08
CA GLU A 39 26.94 40.65 27.60
C GLU A 39 27.44 39.73 28.73
N THR A 40 27.79 40.31 29.89
CA THR A 40 28.31 39.59 31.06
C THR A 40 27.23 39.21 32.09
N SER A 41 25.96 39.54 31.84
CA SER A 41 24.87 39.28 32.79
C SER A 41 24.46 37.81 32.80
N GLU A 42 24.01 37.31 33.95
CA GLU A 42 23.46 35.94 34.05
C GLU A 42 22.28 35.73 33.09
N ASN A 43 21.42 36.75 32.91
CA ASN A 43 20.31 36.71 31.96
C ASN A 43 20.79 36.47 30.52
N ARG A 44 21.95 37.03 30.13
CA ARG A 44 22.55 36.80 28.81
C ARG A 44 23.07 35.36 28.68
N ILE A 45 23.72 34.84 29.72
CA ILE A 45 24.22 33.45 29.76
C ILE A 45 23.05 32.44 29.67
N ILE A 46 21.96 32.70 30.37
CA ILE A 46 20.74 31.89 30.31
C ILE A 46 20.14 31.96 28.90
N ALA A 47 20.01 33.16 28.32
CA ALA A 47 19.51 33.33 26.95
C ALA A 47 20.38 32.59 25.91
N GLN A 48 21.71 32.63 26.07
CA GLN A 48 22.65 31.86 25.26
C GLN A 48 22.42 30.34 25.41
N SER A 49 22.20 29.87 26.63
CA SER A 49 21.93 28.45 26.91
C SER A 49 20.62 27.97 26.29
N LEU A 50 19.56 28.78 26.41
CA LEU A 50 18.26 28.54 25.75
C LEU A 50 18.42 28.49 24.23
N SER A 51 19.27 29.34 23.66
CA SER A 51 19.47 29.45 22.21
C SER A 51 20.17 28.27 21.55
N LEU A 52 20.69 27.32 22.33
CA LEU A 52 21.29 26.09 21.81
C LEU A 52 20.25 25.09 21.31
N PHE A 53 18.98 25.27 21.68
CA PHE A 53 17.88 24.39 21.33
C PHE A 53 16.82 25.17 20.56
N ASN A 54 16.28 24.57 19.50
CA ASN A 54 15.21 25.19 18.71
C ASN A 54 13.90 25.29 19.50
N SER A 55 13.81 24.58 20.62
CA SER A 55 12.68 24.49 21.53
C SER A 55 13.11 23.84 22.84
N LEU A 56 12.50 24.25 23.96
CA LEU A 56 12.79 23.71 25.29
C LEU A 56 11.48 23.49 26.08
N GLY A 57 11.32 22.33 26.69
CA GLY A 57 10.15 21.98 27.51
C GLY A 57 10.20 22.65 28.89
N ILE A 58 9.11 23.32 29.29
CA ILE A 58 9.08 24.16 30.51
C ILE A 58 7.99 23.78 31.52
N GLU A 59 7.06 22.90 31.14
CA GLU A 59 5.90 22.51 31.94
C GLU A 59 5.69 20.99 31.98
N ASP A 60 4.91 20.53 32.95
CA ASP A 60 4.52 19.13 33.15
C ASP A 60 5.72 18.15 33.05
N ASP A 61 5.53 17.01 32.38
CA ASP A 61 6.52 15.95 32.20
C ASP A 61 7.70 16.34 31.29
N VAL A 62 7.59 17.43 30.52
CA VAL A 62 8.68 17.93 29.65
C VAL A 62 9.54 18.99 30.32
N ARG A 63 9.15 19.49 31.51
CA ARG A 63 9.92 20.48 32.29
C ARG A 63 11.33 20.02 32.67
N LYS A 64 11.55 18.71 32.78
CA LYS A 64 12.87 18.10 33.00
C LYS A 64 13.93 18.55 31.98
N GLU A 65 13.53 18.99 30.80
CA GLU A 65 14.44 19.56 29.80
C GLU A 65 15.04 20.89 30.26
N MET A 66 14.20 21.83 30.71
CA MET A 66 14.66 23.11 31.25
C MET A 66 15.55 22.91 32.47
N VAL A 67 15.17 21.99 33.37
CA VAL A 67 15.96 21.64 34.56
C VAL A 67 17.33 21.09 34.15
N PHE A 68 17.38 20.17 33.18
CA PHE A 68 18.65 19.65 32.66
C PHE A 68 19.56 20.76 32.10
N VAL A 69 19.00 21.67 31.29
CA VAL A 69 19.77 22.79 30.71
C VAL A 69 20.28 23.73 31.82
N ALA A 70 19.43 24.07 32.78
CA ALA A 70 19.78 25.00 33.86
C ALA A 70 20.88 24.46 34.79
N THR A 71 20.89 23.15 35.04
CA THR A 71 21.80 22.50 36.00
C THR A 71 23.09 21.98 35.36
N ASN A 72 23.13 21.80 34.04
CA ASN A 72 24.31 21.31 33.33
C ASN A 72 25.38 22.41 33.14
N LYS A 73 26.50 22.28 33.86
CA LYS A 73 27.63 23.22 33.83
C LYS A 73 28.33 23.35 32.48
N SER A 74 28.25 22.33 31.62
CA SER A 74 28.82 22.35 30.28
C SER A 74 27.99 23.25 29.35
N ILE A 75 26.68 23.33 29.61
CA ILE A 75 25.72 24.14 28.85
C ILE A 75 25.67 25.56 29.43
N THR A 76 25.35 25.70 30.72
CA THR A 76 25.16 26.98 31.39
C THR A 76 26.20 27.21 32.48
N SER A 77 26.88 28.35 32.43
CA SER A 77 27.97 28.71 33.35
C SER A 77 27.55 29.64 34.49
N ILE A 78 26.28 29.60 34.92
CA ILE A 78 25.79 30.41 36.04
C ILE A 78 26.04 29.71 37.38
N GLU A 79 26.35 30.50 38.41
CA GLU A 79 26.62 30.00 39.77
C GLU A 79 25.32 29.90 40.61
N GLY A 80 25.33 29.00 41.59
CA GLY A 80 24.21 28.73 42.50
C GLY A 80 23.94 27.23 42.69
N ASP A 81 23.07 26.91 43.66
CA ASP A 81 22.43 25.59 43.72
C ASP A 81 21.39 25.42 42.59
N ASP A 82 20.93 24.19 42.39
CA ASP A 82 20.06 23.86 41.25
C ASP A 82 18.70 24.59 41.32
N GLU A 83 18.13 24.75 42.52
CA GLU A 83 16.85 25.45 42.72
C GLU A 83 16.96 26.95 42.38
N ILE A 84 18.07 27.60 42.73
CA ILE A 84 18.35 28.99 42.36
C ILE A 84 18.47 29.11 40.84
N LYS A 85 19.14 28.16 40.17
CA LYS A 85 19.29 28.20 38.70
C LYS A 85 17.95 28.03 38.01
N GLU A 86 17.13 27.07 38.43
CA GLU A 86 15.78 26.88 37.89
C GLU A 86 14.92 28.15 38.03
N ARG A 87 14.92 28.79 39.21
CA ARG A 87 14.18 30.05 39.44
C ARG A 87 14.67 31.19 38.55
N LYS A 88 15.98 31.27 38.28
CA LYS A 88 16.54 32.26 37.33
C LYS A 88 16.04 32.00 35.90
N PHE A 89 16.01 30.74 35.47
CA PHE A 89 15.43 30.35 34.17
C PHE A 89 13.94 30.70 34.08
N ASP A 90 13.12 30.30 35.07
CA ASP A 90 11.68 30.62 35.09
C ASP A 90 11.42 32.13 35.02
N THR A 91 12.24 32.92 35.74
CA THR A 91 12.13 34.38 35.75
C THR A 91 12.44 34.97 34.38
N LEU A 92 13.52 34.52 33.72
CA LEU A 92 13.86 34.99 32.37
C LEU A 92 12.82 34.56 31.35
N ILE A 93 12.36 33.30 31.40
CA ILE A 93 11.37 32.76 30.48
C ILE A 93 10.06 33.55 30.58
N ARG A 94 9.59 33.85 31.80
CA ARG A 94 8.39 34.67 32.01
C ARG A 94 8.55 36.10 31.47
N ASP A 95 9.70 36.75 31.70
CA ASP A 95 9.99 38.08 31.14
C ASP A 95 9.99 38.06 29.61
N TYR A 96 10.71 37.12 29.01
CA TYR A 96 10.87 37.04 27.56
C TYR A 96 9.58 36.63 26.85
N LEU A 97 8.73 35.79 27.45
CA LEU A 97 7.38 35.53 26.94
C LEU A 97 6.53 36.82 26.97
N GLY A 98 6.55 37.57 28.07
CA GLY A 98 5.83 38.84 28.18
C GLY A 98 6.28 39.88 27.15
N ARG A 99 7.58 39.89 26.81
CA ARG A 99 8.20 40.76 25.80
C ARG A 99 8.20 40.17 24.39
N LYS A 100 7.58 38.99 24.19
CA LYS A 100 7.53 38.27 22.90
C LYS A 100 8.90 37.94 22.28
N LEU A 101 9.94 37.86 23.11
CA LEU A 101 11.28 37.37 22.77
C LEU A 101 11.38 35.85 22.82
N LEU A 102 10.46 35.21 23.55
CA LEU A 102 10.13 33.80 23.43
C LEU A 102 8.74 33.68 22.82
N ASP A 103 8.57 32.64 22.01
CA ASP A 103 7.28 32.20 21.50
C ASP A 103 6.97 30.83 22.10
N ARG A 104 5.68 30.52 22.26
CA ARG A 104 5.19 29.32 22.96
C ARG A 104 4.37 28.46 22.03
N ARG A 105 4.64 27.15 22.04
CA ARG A 105 3.84 26.12 21.33
C ARG A 105 3.60 24.96 22.28
N GLY A 106 2.34 24.75 22.68
CA GLY A 106 2.00 23.81 23.74
C GLY A 106 2.80 24.06 25.02
N ARG A 107 3.61 23.07 25.41
CA ARG A 107 4.46 23.07 26.62
C ARG A 107 5.91 23.50 26.38
N PHE A 108 6.24 23.97 25.18
CA PHE A 108 7.60 24.34 24.76
C PHE A 108 7.74 25.83 24.46
N VAL A 109 8.95 26.35 24.66
CA VAL A 109 9.34 27.72 24.30
C VAL A 109 10.55 27.75 23.38
N PHE A 110 10.66 28.80 22.57
CA PHE A 110 11.78 29.02 21.66
C PHE A 110 12.05 30.51 21.44
N ILE A 111 13.31 30.89 21.21
CA ILE A 111 13.71 32.29 21.04
C ILE A 111 13.25 32.82 19.68
N ARG A 112 12.62 33.99 19.70
CA ARG A 112 12.10 34.69 18.53
C ARG A 112 12.53 36.17 18.51
N PRO A 113 12.84 36.75 17.33
CA PRO A 113 12.96 36.08 16.03
C PRO A 113 14.22 35.21 15.93
N LEU A 114 14.18 34.20 15.07
CA LEU A 114 15.24 33.21 14.87
C LEU A 114 16.67 33.80 14.72
N PRO A 115 16.88 34.97 14.08
CA PRO A 115 18.20 35.62 14.05
C PRO A 115 18.78 35.96 15.44
N ILE A 116 17.95 36.25 16.45
CA ILE A 116 18.41 36.46 17.83
C ILE A 116 18.90 35.14 18.43
N ALA A 117 18.17 34.04 18.20
CA ALA A 117 18.58 32.72 18.66
C ALA A 117 19.92 32.31 18.05
N TRP A 118 20.07 32.48 16.74
CA TRP A 118 21.34 32.21 16.05
C TRP A 118 22.48 33.08 16.56
N TYR A 119 22.22 34.37 16.81
CA TYR A 119 23.23 35.29 17.34
C TYR A 119 23.71 34.85 18.72
N LEU A 120 22.79 34.54 19.63
CA LEU A 120 23.10 34.06 20.98
C LEU A 120 23.88 32.74 20.96
N MET A 121 23.51 31.83 20.07
CA MET A 121 24.24 30.57 19.89
C MET A 121 25.66 30.83 19.36
N CYS A 122 25.81 31.77 18.41
CA CYS A 122 27.14 32.16 17.91
C CYS A 122 28.02 32.75 19.02
N GLU A 123 27.46 33.56 19.92
CA GLU A 123 28.19 34.05 21.09
C GLU A 123 28.62 32.90 22.00
N TRP A 124 27.71 31.98 22.34
CA TRP A 124 28.03 30.81 23.15
C TRP A 124 29.16 29.98 22.53
N LEU A 125 29.12 29.78 21.21
CA LEU A 125 30.14 29.03 20.46
C LEU A 125 31.49 29.73 20.42
N THR A 126 31.53 31.06 20.51
CA THR A 126 32.78 31.85 20.46
C THR A 126 33.70 31.46 21.61
N ASP A 127 33.12 31.32 22.82
CA ASP A 127 33.83 30.94 24.03
C ASP A 127 33.84 29.41 24.28
N CYS A 128 33.30 28.63 23.33
CA CYS A 128 33.23 27.19 23.44
C CYS A 128 34.52 26.52 22.94
N SER A 129 35.08 25.64 23.78
CA SER A 129 36.17 24.73 23.41
C SER A 129 35.62 23.42 22.84
N LYS A 130 36.46 22.69 22.09
CA LYS A 130 36.10 21.34 21.59
C LYS A 130 35.69 20.39 22.72
N ASP A 131 36.36 20.48 23.87
CA ASP A 131 36.10 19.60 25.02
C ASP A 131 34.79 19.96 25.70
N ARG A 132 34.45 21.27 25.78
CA ARG A 132 33.15 21.73 26.28
C ARG A 132 32.02 21.25 25.38
N LEU A 133 32.12 21.44 24.05
CA LEU A 133 31.09 20.98 23.12
C LEU A 133 30.94 19.46 23.14
N ARG A 134 32.06 18.71 23.16
CA ARG A 134 32.03 17.25 23.32
C ARG A 134 31.30 16.84 24.59
N LYS A 135 31.58 17.52 25.71
CA LYS A 135 30.91 17.23 26.99
C LYS A 135 29.41 17.52 26.93
N VAL A 136 28.98 18.62 26.28
CA VAL A 136 27.56 18.90 26.04
C VAL A 136 26.88 17.78 25.25
N LEU A 137 27.50 17.30 24.17
CA LEU A 137 26.93 16.21 23.36
C LEU A 137 26.82 14.90 24.16
N GLU A 138 27.84 14.54 24.93
CA GLU A 138 27.79 13.34 25.79
C GLU A 138 26.77 13.46 26.91
N ASP A 139 26.68 14.62 27.56
CA ASP A 139 25.71 14.85 28.64
C ASP A 139 24.28 14.77 28.10
N ILE A 140 23.99 15.34 26.92
CA ILE A 140 22.69 15.20 26.26
C ILE A 140 22.44 13.72 25.94
N ARG A 141 23.40 13.02 25.32
CA ARG A 141 23.27 11.62 24.89
C ARG A 141 22.98 10.65 26.03
N THR A 142 23.50 10.93 27.23
CA THR A 142 23.38 10.04 28.40
C THR A 142 22.26 10.42 29.37
N SER A 143 21.52 11.50 29.09
CA SER A 143 20.43 12.00 29.93
C SER A 143 19.08 11.33 29.67
N GLU A 144 18.16 11.38 30.63
CA GLU A 144 16.76 10.93 30.47
C GLU A 144 15.92 11.80 29.50
N VAL A 145 16.45 12.96 29.10
CA VAL A 145 15.84 13.89 28.16
C VAL A 145 16.46 13.78 26.76
N SER A 146 17.37 12.82 26.55
CA SER A 146 18.17 12.69 25.33
C SER A 146 17.32 12.61 24.05
N ALA A 147 16.29 11.77 24.06
CA ALA A 147 15.39 11.56 22.93
C ALA A 147 14.70 12.85 22.47
N SER A 148 14.54 13.82 23.37
CA SER A 148 13.82 15.08 23.15
C SER A 148 14.77 16.26 22.90
N LEU A 149 15.85 16.38 23.67
CA LEU A 149 16.80 17.49 23.54
C LEU A 149 17.83 17.31 22.43
N ALA A 150 18.24 16.08 22.09
CA ALA A 150 19.19 15.89 20.99
C ALA A 150 18.63 16.36 19.64
N PRO A 151 17.37 16.04 19.26
CA PRO A 151 16.73 16.65 18.09
C PRO A 151 16.64 18.17 18.19
N ALA A 152 16.25 18.71 19.34
CA ALA A 152 16.12 20.16 19.52
C ALA A 152 17.46 20.90 19.36
N PHE A 153 18.55 20.32 19.87
CA PHE A 153 19.91 20.80 19.68
C PHE A 153 20.34 20.71 18.21
N GLY A 154 20.15 19.54 17.59
CA GLY A 154 20.51 19.32 16.19
C GLY A 154 19.78 20.26 15.24
N ALA A 155 18.48 20.44 15.43
CA ALA A 155 17.63 21.34 14.66
C ALA A 155 18.05 22.81 14.76
N GLN A 156 18.63 23.22 15.88
CA GLN A 156 19.21 24.56 16.04
C GLN A 156 20.59 24.66 15.39
N PHE A 157 21.41 23.62 15.56
CA PHE A 157 22.79 23.60 15.08
C PHE A 157 22.89 23.56 13.55
N LYS A 158 21.91 22.97 12.85
CA LYS A 158 21.92 22.84 11.38
C LYS A 158 22.04 24.16 10.62
N ASP A 159 21.64 25.28 11.23
CA ASP A 159 21.73 26.61 10.64
C ASP A 159 23.13 27.26 10.77
N MET A 160 24.08 26.60 11.44
CA MET A 160 25.40 27.17 11.76
C MET A 160 26.46 27.00 10.65
N SER A 161 26.08 26.63 9.43
CA SER A 161 27.01 26.37 8.31
C SER A 161 27.85 27.60 7.91
N LYS A 162 27.38 28.82 8.18
CA LYS A 162 28.11 30.08 7.93
C LYS A 162 28.95 30.56 9.13
N ASN A 163 28.89 29.88 10.27
CA ASN A 163 29.69 30.23 11.45
C ASN A 163 31.03 29.47 11.42
N GLY A 164 32.13 30.17 11.17
CA GLY A 164 33.46 29.55 11.06
C GLY A 164 33.92 28.81 12.33
N LYS A 165 33.50 29.26 13.52
CA LYS A 165 33.82 28.60 14.79
C LYS A 165 33.02 27.30 14.96
N ALA A 166 31.73 27.29 14.62
CA ALA A 166 30.89 26.09 14.62
C ALA A 166 31.46 25.02 13.67
N VAL A 167 31.80 25.43 12.44
CA VAL A 167 32.43 24.57 11.44
C VAL A 167 33.76 24.01 11.93
N ALA A 168 34.63 24.85 12.50
CA ALA A 168 35.92 24.40 13.05
C ALA A 168 35.74 23.39 14.20
N LEU A 169 34.83 23.66 15.14
CA LEU A 169 34.55 22.76 16.26
C LEU A 169 34.00 21.40 15.79
N LEU A 170 33.04 21.38 14.86
CA LEU A 170 32.52 20.13 14.32
C LEU A 170 33.58 19.37 13.51
N ASN A 171 34.44 20.08 12.76
CA ASN A 171 35.55 19.45 12.05
C ASN A 171 36.53 18.73 13.00
N GLU A 172 36.76 19.28 14.19
CA GLU A 172 37.59 18.64 15.21
C GLU A 172 36.88 17.47 15.90
N ILE A 173 35.60 17.63 16.26
CA ILE A 173 34.81 16.59 16.95
C ILE A 173 34.55 15.39 16.06
N LEU A 174 34.27 15.60 14.77
CA LEU A 174 33.97 14.55 13.80
C LEU A 174 35.21 14.08 13.03
N ARG A 175 36.41 14.51 13.45
CA ARG A 175 37.66 14.05 12.84
C ARG A 175 37.78 12.54 12.99
N VAL A 176 38.19 11.87 11.92
CA VAL A 176 38.46 10.42 11.93
C VAL A 176 39.38 10.05 13.11
N GLY A 177 38.97 9.07 13.91
CA GLY A 177 39.67 8.62 15.11
C GLY A 177 39.29 9.38 16.39
N SER A 178 38.30 10.28 16.34
CA SER A 178 37.68 10.84 17.55
C SER A 178 36.69 9.84 18.17
N PRO A 179 36.35 9.97 19.47
CA PRO A 179 35.33 9.12 20.10
C PRO A 179 33.96 9.19 19.42
N PHE A 180 33.61 10.33 18.82
CA PHE A 180 32.33 10.51 18.11
C PHE A 180 32.32 9.86 16.72
N SER A 181 33.48 9.40 16.24
CA SER A 181 33.63 8.65 14.98
C SER A 181 33.53 7.13 15.15
N GLU A 182 33.33 6.65 16.39
CA GLU A 182 33.16 5.22 16.70
C GLU A 182 31.79 4.70 16.25
N ALA A 183 31.77 3.46 15.78
CA ALA A 183 30.56 2.82 15.25
C ALA A 183 29.45 2.71 16.31
N GLU A 184 29.85 2.52 17.57
CA GLU A 184 28.99 2.42 18.75
C GLU A 184 28.25 3.73 19.02
N VAL A 185 28.81 4.88 18.65
CA VAL A 185 28.14 6.18 18.76
C VAL A 185 27.24 6.41 17.55
N ILE A 186 27.74 6.10 16.35
CA ILE A 186 27.02 6.26 15.07
C ILE A 186 25.74 5.39 15.04
N ASN A 187 25.78 4.19 15.61
CA ASN A 187 24.67 3.24 15.63
C ASN A 187 23.74 3.39 16.85
N THR A 188 23.50 4.61 17.31
CA THR A 188 22.48 4.91 18.33
C THR A 188 21.42 5.83 17.75
N GLU A 189 20.21 5.82 18.29
CA GLU A 189 19.13 6.72 17.87
C GLU A 189 19.58 8.18 17.96
N VAL A 190 20.23 8.55 19.07
CA VAL A 190 20.68 9.92 19.35
C VAL A 190 21.91 10.31 18.53
N GLY A 191 22.93 9.46 18.49
CA GLY A 191 24.16 9.75 17.73
C GLY A 191 23.88 9.91 16.24
N SER A 192 23.12 8.98 15.66
CA SER A 192 22.73 9.04 14.25
C SER A 192 21.87 10.28 13.91
N ARG A 193 20.99 10.73 14.82
CA ARG A 193 20.25 12.00 14.68
C ARG A 193 21.17 13.22 14.68
N LEU A 194 22.19 13.25 15.53
CA LEU A 194 23.17 14.34 15.53
C LEU A 194 23.92 14.41 14.19
N PHE A 195 24.31 13.26 13.62
CA PHE A 195 24.90 13.20 12.28
C PHE A 195 23.95 13.76 11.19
N ARG A 196 22.65 13.49 11.30
CA ARG A 196 21.62 14.02 10.39
C ARG A 196 21.53 15.54 10.39
N SER A 197 21.83 16.19 11.52
CA SER A 197 21.91 17.65 11.62
C SER A 197 23.29 18.17 11.22
N PHE A 198 24.38 17.52 11.63
CA PHE A 198 25.75 17.97 11.35
C PHE A 198 26.13 17.90 9.88
N VAL A 199 25.52 16.99 9.12
CA VAL A 199 25.74 16.91 7.66
C VAL A 199 25.31 18.20 6.94
N GLU A 200 24.38 18.97 7.50
CA GLU A 200 23.96 20.27 6.95
C GLU A 200 24.99 21.39 7.19
N VAL A 201 25.95 21.16 8.10
CA VAL A 201 26.97 22.14 8.53
C VAL A 201 28.34 21.79 7.96
N VAL A 202 28.77 20.54 8.12
CA VAL A 202 30.09 20.04 7.68
C VAL A 202 29.98 18.74 6.87
N PRO A 203 29.29 18.76 5.70
CA PRO A 203 28.98 17.55 4.93
C PRO A 203 30.21 16.72 4.57
N GLN A 204 31.32 17.36 4.19
CA GLN A 204 32.55 16.66 3.81
C GLN A 204 33.20 15.92 4.98
N THR A 205 33.20 16.51 6.18
CA THR A 205 33.74 15.85 7.39
C THR A 205 32.83 14.70 7.82
N VAL A 206 31.52 14.88 7.77
CA VAL A 206 30.55 13.80 8.02
C VAL A 206 30.76 12.65 7.04
N ALA A 207 30.90 12.93 5.73
CA ALA A 207 31.20 11.93 4.72
C ALA A 207 32.50 11.17 5.02
N ASN A 208 33.57 11.87 5.41
CA ASN A 208 34.85 11.26 5.77
C ASN A 208 34.73 10.37 7.00
N CYS A 209 34.03 10.84 8.04
CA CYS A 209 33.81 10.11 9.28
C CYS A 209 33.01 8.83 9.04
N LEU A 210 31.84 8.93 8.40
CA LEU A 210 31.00 7.78 8.07
C LEU A 210 31.70 6.80 7.13
N TYR A 211 32.45 7.30 6.14
CA TYR A 211 33.22 6.45 5.23
C TYR A 211 34.32 5.69 5.96
N SER A 212 35.01 6.32 6.91
CA SER A 212 36.02 5.63 7.73
C SER A 212 35.39 4.56 8.64
N ALA A 213 34.20 4.84 9.19
CA ALA A 213 33.53 3.92 10.11
C ALA A 213 32.87 2.73 9.40
N LEU A 214 32.30 2.94 8.21
CA LEU A 214 31.43 1.97 7.53
C LEU A 214 31.96 1.48 6.18
N GLY A 215 32.75 2.30 5.47
CA GLY A 215 33.08 2.10 4.05
C GLY A 215 33.89 0.82 3.76
N ASN A 216 34.66 0.34 4.74
CA ASN A 216 35.50 -0.86 4.61
C ASN A 216 35.00 -2.06 5.45
N LYS A 217 33.88 -1.93 6.17
CA LYS A 217 33.28 -3.05 6.91
C LYS A 217 32.70 -4.08 5.95
N LYS A 218 32.78 -5.38 6.26
CA LYS A 218 32.12 -6.41 5.42
C LYS A 218 30.61 -6.18 5.43
N ILE A 219 29.90 -6.55 4.36
CA ILE A 219 28.43 -6.34 4.29
C ILE A 219 27.74 -7.06 5.47
N ILE A 220 28.23 -8.24 5.87
CA ILE A 220 27.68 -8.95 7.04
C ILE A 220 27.72 -8.13 8.34
N ASP A 221 28.74 -7.30 8.54
CA ASP A 221 28.88 -6.48 9.75
C ASP A 221 27.93 -5.26 9.73
N LEU A 222 27.48 -4.85 8.54
CA LEU A 222 26.57 -3.72 8.37
C LEU A 222 25.13 -4.06 8.79
N TYR A 223 24.76 -5.34 8.86
CA TYR A 223 23.48 -5.77 9.44
C TYR A 223 23.34 -5.39 10.92
N GLY A 224 24.46 -5.21 11.64
CA GLY A 224 24.45 -4.78 13.04
C GLY A 224 24.01 -3.32 13.24
N PHE A 225 23.91 -2.52 12.16
CA PHE A 225 23.43 -1.14 12.24
C PHE A 225 21.91 -1.10 12.14
N VAL A 226 21.25 -1.21 13.31
CA VAL A 226 19.78 -1.27 13.43
C VAL A 226 19.24 0.03 14.00
N GLU A 227 19.62 0.39 15.22
CA GLU A 227 19.02 1.51 15.97
C GLU A 227 19.22 2.86 15.28
N GLY A 228 20.42 3.13 14.76
CA GLY A 228 20.72 4.38 14.08
C GLY A 228 20.38 4.40 12.58
N ARG A 229 20.00 3.26 12.00
CA ARG A 229 20.04 3.03 10.55
C ARG A 229 19.28 4.08 9.74
N ARG A 230 18.04 4.36 10.14
CA ARG A 230 17.16 5.28 9.40
C ARG A 230 17.75 6.69 9.33
N ASN A 231 18.29 7.20 10.44
CA ASN A 231 18.93 8.50 10.44
C ASN A 231 20.22 8.50 9.61
N LEU A 232 20.96 7.38 9.57
CA LEU A 232 22.13 7.24 8.70
C LEU A 232 21.73 7.27 7.23
N VAL A 233 20.67 6.57 6.84
CA VAL A 233 20.13 6.63 5.47
C VAL A 233 19.78 8.07 5.10
N TRP A 234 19.00 8.78 5.92
CA TRP A 234 18.69 10.21 5.68
C TRP A 234 19.92 11.13 5.66
N THR A 235 20.94 10.82 6.46
CA THR A 235 22.21 11.56 6.46
C THR A 235 22.95 11.33 5.14
N ILE A 236 23.04 10.08 4.70
CA ILE A 236 23.77 9.67 3.49
C ILE A 236 23.02 10.13 2.24
N GLU A 237 21.68 10.19 2.25
CA GLU A 237 20.88 10.79 1.17
C GLU A 237 21.34 12.23 0.86
N LYS A 238 21.55 13.06 1.88
CA LYS A 238 22.09 14.42 1.72
C LYS A 238 23.52 14.42 1.15
N LEU A 239 24.35 13.47 1.60
CA LEU A 239 25.71 13.30 1.04
C LEU A 239 25.70 12.86 -0.43
N CYS A 240 24.72 12.04 -0.82
CA CYS A 240 24.52 11.65 -2.22
C CYS A 240 24.02 12.84 -3.05
N PHE A 241 23.29 13.77 -2.44
CA PHE A 241 22.76 14.90 -3.17
C PHE A 241 23.82 15.93 -3.57
N ASP A 242 24.81 16.18 -2.70
CA ASP A 242 25.88 17.15 -2.94
C ASP A 242 27.01 16.57 -3.81
N PRO A 243 27.37 17.19 -4.96
CA PRO A 243 28.46 16.74 -5.82
C PRO A 243 29.81 16.59 -5.11
N ILE A 244 30.10 17.40 -4.08
CA ILE A 244 31.35 17.35 -3.33
C ILE A 244 31.49 16.03 -2.55
N THR A 245 30.38 15.46 -2.08
CA THR A 245 30.36 14.27 -1.21
C THR A 245 29.82 13.02 -1.89
N PHE A 246 29.29 13.14 -3.11
CA PHE A 246 28.61 12.06 -3.84
C PHE A 246 29.38 10.75 -3.86
N GLN A 247 30.68 10.77 -4.18
CA GLN A 247 31.46 9.53 -4.31
C GLN A 247 31.45 8.69 -3.02
N LYS A 248 31.57 9.35 -1.86
CA LYS A 248 31.52 8.68 -0.55
C LYS A 248 30.08 8.37 -0.15
N GLY A 249 29.16 9.29 -0.37
CA GLY A 249 27.73 9.11 -0.08
C GLY A 249 27.15 7.91 -0.82
N ALA A 250 27.30 7.86 -2.14
CA ALA A 250 26.80 6.79 -2.98
C ALA A 250 27.44 5.44 -2.65
N LYS A 251 28.75 5.39 -2.33
CA LYS A 251 29.41 4.16 -1.87
C LYS A 251 28.85 3.70 -0.51
N LEU A 252 28.61 4.61 0.43
CA LEU A 252 28.00 4.27 1.72
C LEU A 252 26.56 3.75 1.54
N MET A 253 25.77 4.42 0.69
CA MET A 253 24.40 4.02 0.40
C MET A 253 24.34 2.64 -0.28
N LEU A 254 25.24 2.38 -1.25
CA LEU A 254 25.40 1.07 -1.89
C LEU A 254 25.68 -0.02 -0.87
N ARG A 255 26.66 0.19 0.02
CA ARG A 255 27.03 -0.79 1.05
C ARG A 255 25.89 -1.07 2.03
N LEU A 256 25.21 -0.03 2.53
CA LEU A 256 24.04 -0.22 3.39
C LEU A 256 22.90 -0.93 2.63
N GLY A 257 22.68 -0.60 1.35
CA GLY A 257 21.67 -1.23 0.51
C GLY A 257 21.96 -2.70 0.21
N CYS A 258 23.22 -3.15 0.25
CA CYS A 258 23.56 -4.58 0.20
C CYS A 258 23.30 -5.30 1.53
N ALA A 259 23.27 -4.57 2.65
CA ALA A 259 22.93 -5.07 3.99
C ALA A 259 21.55 -4.53 4.44
N GLU A 260 20.53 -4.65 3.58
CA GLU A 260 19.19 -4.11 3.84
C GLU A 260 18.39 -4.96 4.84
N ILE A 261 17.70 -4.28 5.77
CA ILE A 261 16.92 -4.90 6.85
C ILE A 261 15.50 -4.32 6.98
N GLU A 262 15.14 -3.31 6.20
CA GLU A 262 13.84 -2.62 6.29
C GLU A 262 12.93 -2.95 5.11
N ASP A 263 11.70 -3.39 5.38
CA ASP A 263 10.69 -3.73 4.35
C ASP A 263 9.85 -2.51 3.93
N ILE A 264 10.53 -1.41 3.58
CA ILE A 264 9.89 -0.20 3.04
C ILE A 264 10.67 0.37 1.86
N SER A 265 9.97 1.04 0.93
CA SER A 265 10.54 1.43 -0.37
C SER A 265 11.65 2.50 -0.30
N ASN A 266 11.65 3.36 0.72
CA ASN A 266 12.65 4.41 0.92
C ASN A 266 13.80 3.98 1.86
N ASN A 267 14.12 2.68 1.86
CA ASN A 267 15.27 2.11 2.54
C ASN A 267 16.59 2.37 1.78
N ALA A 268 17.73 1.90 2.27
CA ALA A 268 19.04 2.21 1.68
C ALA A 268 19.17 1.67 0.24
N THR A 269 18.61 0.48 -0.03
CA THR A 269 18.54 -0.08 -1.39
C THR A 269 17.77 0.83 -2.34
N GLY A 270 16.57 1.26 -1.94
CA GLY A 270 15.72 2.15 -2.74
C GLY A 270 16.38 3.51 -2.99
N GLN A 271 17.00 4.08 -1.95
CA GLN A 271 17.70 5.36 -2.03
C GLN A 271 18.93 5.31 -2.95
N PHE A 272 19.70 4.22 -2.91
CA PHE A 272 20.81 4.02 -3.86
C PHE A 272 20.30 4.00 -5.31
N VAL A 273 19.25 3.24 -5.58
CA VAL A 273 18.67 3.11 -6.92
C VAL A 273 18.10 4.44 -7.43
N ALA A 274 17.53 5.26 -6.54
CA ALA A 274 16.97 6.58 -6.87
C ALA A 274 18.02 7.61 -7.34
N LEU A 275 19.33 7.33 -7.20
CA LEU A 275 20.40 8.21 -7.68
C LEU A 275 20.59 8.16 -9.21
N PHE A 276 20.16 7.09 -9.88
CA PHE A 276 20.54 6.80 -11.27
C PHE A 276 19.51 7.05 -12.39
N PRO A 277 18.24 7.47 -12.17
CA PRO A 277 17.36 7.79 -13.29
C PRO A 277 17.84 9.03 -14.04
N ILE A 278 17.57 9.11 -15.35
CA ILE A 278 18.01 10.23 -16.21
C ILE A 278 17.43 11.56 -15.71
N TYR A 279 16.12 11.59 -15.48
CA TYR A 279 15.41 12.75 -14.92
C TYR A 279 14.93 12.50 -13.49
N LEU A 280 14.83 13.60 -12.74
CA LEU A 280 14.50 13.60 -11.32
C LEU A 280 15.37 12.64 -10.47
N PRO A 281 16.70 12.55 -10.69
CA PRO A 281 17.54 11.75 -9.80
C PRO A 281 17.59 12.37 -8.42
N ALA A 282 17.70 11.55 -7.37
CA ALA A 282 17.92 12.01 -6.00
C ALA A 282 19.35 12.56 -5.77
N THR A 283 19.90 13.30 -6.74
CA THR A 283 21.21 13.94 -6.68
C THR A 283 21.34 15.10 -7.65
N ALA A 284 22.25 16.05 -7.35
CA ALA A 284 22.66 17.12 -8.25
C ALA A 284 23.83 16.74 -9.18
N VAL A 285 24.25 15.46 -9.16
CA VAL A 285 25.43 14.96 -9.91
C VAL A 285 25.12 14.61 -11.36
N SER A 286 26.06 14.94 -12.24
CA SER A 286 25.95 14.76 -13.69
C SER A 286 25.79 13.30 -14.11
N LEU A 287 25.23 13.04 -15.30
CA LEU A 287 25.13 11.67 -15.83
C LEU A 287 26.52 11.04 -15.98
N LYS A 288 27.51 11.82 -16.43
CA LYS A 288 28.91 11.39 -16.60
C LYS A 288 29.53 10.87 -15.30
N GLU A 289 29.37 11.59 -14.21
CA GLU A 289 29.92 11.17 -12.91
C GLU A 289 29.16 9.95 -12.35
N ARG A 290 27.86 9.84 -12.61
CA ARG A 290 27.04 8.67 -12.22
C ARG A 290 27.43 7.41 -12.97
N ILE A 291 27.63 7.46 -14.29
CA ILE A 291 28.08 6.27 -15.04
C ILE A 291 29.51 5.88 -14.67
N THR A 292 30.39 6.86 -14.41
CA THR A 292 31.74 6.60 -13.90
C THR A 292 31.71 5.86 -12.56
N PHE A 293 30.78 6.21 -11.68
CA PHE A 293 30.56 5.49 -10.43
C PHE A 293 30.13 4.04 -10.69
N LEU A 294 29.13 3.80 -11.55
CA LEU A 294 28.65 2.45 -11.86
C LEU A 294 29.76 1.55 -12.46
N TYR A 295 30.56 2.09 -13.39
CA TYR A 295 31.70 1.37 -13.97
C TYR A 295 32.75 0.95 -12.94
N ARG A 296 32.95 1.74 -11.88
CA ARG A 296 33.88 1.38 -10.81
C ARG A 296 33.30 0.26 -9.95
N GLU A 297 32.05 0.41 -9.51
CA GLU A 297 31.43 -0.47 -8.50
C GLU A 297 30.97 -1.82 -9.05
N ILE A 298 30.72 -1.95 -10.37
CA ILE A 298 30.28 -3.22 -10.96
C ILE A 298 31.28 -4.37 -10.79
N ASN A 299 32.57 -4.05 -10.60
CA ASN A 299 33.63 -5.06 -10.44
C ASN A 299 33.67 -5.72 -9.06
N ASP A 300 32.87 -5.26 -8.10
CA ASP A 300 32.76 -5.83 -6.76
C ASP A 300 31.58 -6.82 -6.70
N GLU A 301 31.88 -8.12 -6.70
CA GLU A 301 30.85 -9.19 -6.78
C GLU A 301 29.80 -9.10 -5.65
N GLU A 302 30.18 -8.65 -4.45
CA GLU A 302 29.25 -8.54 -3.31
C GLU A 302 28.22 -7.40 -3.51
N GLN A 303 28.50 -6.46 -4.41
CA GLN A 303 27.66 -5.30 -4.71
C GLN A 303 27.04 -5.34 -6.11
N LYS A 304 27.58 -6.17 -7.01
CA LYS A 304 27.22 -6.24 -8.42
C LYS A 304 25.71 -6.33 -8.65
N LYS A 305 25.00 -7.19 -7.91
CA LYS A 305 23.53 -7.31 -8.00
C LYS A 305 22.81 -5.98 -7.79
N LEU A 306 23.21 -5.19 -6.80
CA LEU A 306 22.59 -3.88 -6.52
C LEU A 306 23.03 -2.81 -7.53
N VAL A 307 24.27 -2.87 -8.02
CA VAL A 307 24.73 -2.02 -9.13
C VAL A 307 23.90 -2.28 -10.39
N LEU A 308 23.63 -3.54 -10.75
CA LEU A 308 22.79 -3.89 -11.91
C LEU A 308 21.34 -3.44 -11.74
N ARG A 309 20.79 -3.42 -10.51
CA ARG A 309 19.49 -2.79 -10.22
C ARG A 309 19.50 -1.28 -10.45
N ALA A 310 20.59 -0.61 -10.13
CA ALA A 310 20.75 0.82 -10.45
C ALA A 310 20.87 1.06 -11.96
N VAL A 311 21.59 0.19 -12.70
CA VAL A 311 21.67 0.23 -14.16
C VAL A 311 20.30 0.01 -14.81
N ASP A 312 19.53 -0.94 -14.31
CA ASP A 312 18.15 -1.17 -14.73
C ASP A 312 17.29 0.09 -14.54
N ARG A 313 17.37 0.73 -13.37
CA ARG A 313 16.65 1.99 -13.12
C ARG A 313 17.11 3.12 -14.04
N ALA A 314 18.40 3.18 -14.36
CA ALA A 314 18.98 4.17 -15.27
C ALA A 314 18.46 4.02 -16.70
N LEU A 315 18.26 2.78 -17.16
CA LEU A 315 17.70 2.46 -18.47
C LEU A 315 16.18 2.62 -18.54
N ASN A 316 15.48 2.63 -17.39
CA ASN A 316 14.05 2.85 -17.35
C ASN A 316 13.72 4.35 -17.52
N THR A 317 13.33 4.70 -18.74
CA THR A 317 12.98 6.07 -19.16
C THR A 317 11.50 6.43 -18.97
N SER A 318 10.76 5.60 -18.23
CA SER A 318 9.36 5.84 -17.90
C SER A 318 9.18 6.23 -16.43
N SER A 319 8.11 6.98 -16.14
CA SER A 319 7.62 7.26 -14.77
C SER A 319 8.73 7.73 -13.80
N PHE A 320 9.27 8.93 -14.01
CA PHE A 320 10.21 9.55 -13.09
C PHE A 320 9.49 10.06 -11.84
N ILE A 321 9.99 9.67 -10.66
CA ILE A 321 9.45 10.07 -9.35
C ILE A 321 10.61 10.46 -8.46
N TYR A 322 10.47 11.58 -7.75
CA TYR A 322 11.40 12.03 -6.72
C TYR A 322 10.63 12.50 -5.50
N PHE A 323 11.08 12.06 -4.32
CA PHE A 323 10.57 12.52 -3.04
C PHE A 323 11.53 13.58 -2.47
N SER A 324 11.04 14.81 -2.33
CA SER A 324 11.83 15.94 -1.84
C SER A 324 12.25 15.79 -0.37
N GLY A 325 13.41 16.33 -0.03
CA GLY A 325 13.92 16.45 1.33
C GLY A 325 15.45 16.56 1.38
N ALA A 326 16.15 15.65 0.69
CA ALA A 326 17.61 15.55 0.73
C ALA A 326 18.33 16.75 0.06
N GLU A 327 17.63 17.46 -0.82
CA GLU A 327 18.14 18.66 -1.48
C GLU A 327 18.23 19.87 -0.53
N ILE A 328 17.52 19.84 0.60
CA ILE A 328 17.53 20.91 1.61
C ILE A 328 18.59 20.57 2.66
N GLN A 329 19.61 21.42 2.76
CA GLN A 329 20.75 21.26 3.66
C GLN A 329 21.00 22.59 4.38
N GLY A 330 20.41 22.73 5.57
CA GLY A 330 20.41 23.94 6.35
C GLY A 330 19.76 25.07 5.56
N GLN A 331 20.53 26.14 5.35
CA GLN A 331 20.11 27.30 4.55
C GLN A 331 20.32 27.15 3.04
N ARG A 332 20.86 26.01 2.57
CA ARG A 332 21.12 25.74 1.16
C ARG A 332 20.04 24.81 0.60
N LYS A 333 19.60 25.08 -0.62
CA LYS A 333 18.79 24.16 -1.41
C LYS A 333 19.53 23.83 -2.70
N LEU A 334 19.73 22.54 -2.94
CA LEU A 334 20.24 21.99 -4.19
C LEU A 334 19.08 21.66 -5.13
N GLU A 335 19.38 21.41 -6.40
CA GLU A 335 18.40 20.97 -7.39
C GLU A 335 18.80 19.59 -7.93
N ASN A 336 17.81 18.76 -8.24
CA ASN A 336 18.04 17.52 -8.96
C ASN A 336 18.74 17.82 -10.28
N TYR A 337 19.71 16.98 -10.65
CA TYR A 337 20.44 17.17 -11.89
C TYR A 337 19.49 17.15 -13.09
N ARG A 338 19.71 18.07 -14.04
CA ARG A 338 19.03 18.10 -15.33
C ARG A 338 20.09 17.94 -16.43
N PRO A 339 19.98 16.90 -17.27
CA PRO A 339 20.84 16.74 -18.43
C PRO A 339 20.90 18.00 -19.29
N ILE A 340 22.09 18.36 -19.77
CA ILE A 340 22.34 19.61 -20.49
C ILE A 340 22.21 19.46 -22.02
N SER A 341 22.28 18.24 -22.53
CA SER A 341 22.13 17.94 -23.96
C SER A 341 21.57 16.53 -24.18
N ARG A 342 21.12 16.26 -25.41
CA ARG A 342 20.75 14.91 -25.83
C ARG A 342 21.97 13.99 -25.86
N ASP A 343 23.11 14.48 -26.36
CA ASP A 343 24.36 13.70 -26.41
C ASP A 343 24.77 13.16 -25.03
N GLU A 344 24.58 13.94 -23.95
CA GLU A 344 24.86 13.47 -22.59
C GLU A 344 23.95 12.29 -22.19
N VAL A 345 22.68 12.34 -22.59
CA VAL A 345 21.70 11.28 -22.34
C VAL A 345 22.05 10.03 -23.15
N GLU A 346 22.38 10.18 -24.43
CA GLU A 346 22.80 9.08 -25.31
C GLU A 346 24.07 8.39 -24.78
N GLU A 347 25.07 9.16 -24.35
CA GLU A 347 26.30 8.63 -23.74
C GLU A 347 26.02 7.86 -22.44
N TYR A 348 25.12 8.36 -21.61
CA TYR A 348 24.73 7.70 -20.35
C TYR A 348 24.02 6.37 -20.58
N ILE A 349 23.03 6.36 -21.50
CA ILE A 349 22.30 5.15 -21.89
C ILE A 349 23.25 4.13 -22.50
N ARG A 350 24.13 4.57 -23.42
CA ARG A 350 25.15 3.71 -24.02
C ARG A 350 26.04 3.07 -22.95
N GLY A 351 26.52 3.85 -21.99
CA GLY A 351 27.34 3.32 -20.90
C GLY A 351 26.60 2.30 -20.03
N CYS A 352 25.31 2.53 -19.75
CA CYS A 352 24.47 1.56 -19.03
C CYS A 352 24.28 0.26 -19.84
N LEU A 353 24.06 0.38 -21.15
CA LEU A 353 23.93 -0.77 -22.06
C LEU A 353 25.24 -1.55 -22.20
N ASP A 354 26.39 -0.86 -22.19
CA ASP A 354 27.71 -1.50 -22.20
C ASP A 354 27.97 -2.33 -20.93
N ILE A 355 27.55 -1.83 -19.75
CA ILE A 355 27.63 -2.59 -18.49
C ILE A 355 26.88 -3.92 -18.60
N ILE A 356 25.60 -3.89 -19.00
CA ILE A 356 24.81 -5.14 -19.09
C ILE A 356 25.30 -6.03 -20.22
N TYR A 357 25.76 -5.47 -21.34
CA TYR A 357 26.25 -6.24 -22.48
C TYR A 357 27.54 -7.01 -22.14
N ASN A 358 28.45 -6.42 -21.36
CA ASN A 358 29.67 -7.10 -20.93
C ASN A 358 29.38 -8.36 -20.11
N GLU A 359 28.41 -8.29 -19.18
CA GLU A 359 27.98 -9.46 -18.38
C GLU A 359 27.34 -10.54 -19.26
N ILE A 360 26.54 -10.14 -20.27
CA ILE A 360 25.94 -11.07 -21.24
C ILE A 360 27.04 -11.72 -22.09
N GLU A 361 28.00 -10.94 -22.59
CA GLU A 361 29.06 -11.40 -23.48
C GLU A 361 29.95 -12.43 -22.80
N GLN A 362 30.38 -12.13 -21.57
CA GLN A 362 31.22 -13.01 -20.73
C GLN A 362 30.47 -14.20 -20.14
N SER A 363 29.12 -14.20 -20.23
CA SER A 363 28.27 -15.29 -19.70
C SER A 363 28.48 -15.50 -18.19
N THR A 364 28.47 -14.41 -17.43
CA THR A 364 28.62 -14.42 -15.97
C THR A 364 27.36 -14.98 -15.28
N GLU A 365 27.37 -15.09 -13.94
CA GLU A 365 26.17 -15.51 -13.18
C GLU A 365 24.96 -14.57 -13.36
N TYR A 366 25.19 -13.34 -13.85
CA TYR A 366 24.15 -12.34 -14.13
C TYR A 366 23.72 -12.33 -15.60
N HIS A 367 24.17 -13.28 -16.43
CA HIS A 367 23.87 -13.36 -17.86
C HIS A 367 22.38 -13.22 -18.17
N ASP A 368 21.54 -14.10 -17.61
CA ASP A 368 20.09 -14.11 -17.85
C ASP A 368 19.40 -12.87 -17.28
N TYR A 369 19.88 -12.37 -16.13
CA TYR A 369 19.35 -11.15 -15.51
C TYR A 369 19.60 -9.91 -16.38
N CYS A 370 20.77 -9.80 -17.01
CA CYS A 370 21.08 -8.71 -17.93
C CYS A 370 20.30 -8.81 -19.26
N ILE A 371 20.02 -10.04 -19.75
CA ILE A 371 19.12 -10.25 -20.89
C ILE A 371 17.72 -9.74 -20.55
N ASP A 372 17.19 -10.05 -19.36
CA ASP A 372 15.91 -9.53 -18.89
C ASP A 372 15.91 -7.99 -18.82
N ILE A 373 16.95 -7.36 -18.26
CA ILE A 373 17.09 -5.89 -18.22
C ILE A 373 17.00 -5.27 -19.62
N LEU A 374 17.67 -5.86 -20.62
CA LEU A 374 17.61 -5.35 -21.98
C LEU A 374 16.20 -5.53 -22.58
N SER A 375 15.58 -6.69 -22.38
CA SER A 375 14.22 -6.97 -22.89
C SER A 375 13.18 -6.03 -22.33
N LYS A 376 13.16 -5.84 -21.01
CA LYS A 376 12.11 -5.06 -20.35
C LYS A 376 12.21 -3.55 -20.60
N ASN A 377 13.43 -3.03 -20.80
CA ASN A 377 13.65 -1.60 -21.03
C ASN A 377 13.61 -1.20 -22.51
N PHE A 378 13.69 -2.15 -23.46
CA PHE A 378 13.74 -1.86 -24.90
C PHE A 378 12.65 -0.91 -25.38
N ARG A 379 11.39 -1.17 -24.99
CA ARG A 379 10.25 -0.34 -25.43
C ARG A 379 10.28 1.05 -24.82
N ALA A 380 10.61 1.16 -23.53
CA ALA A 380 10.70 2.45 -22.85
C ALA A 380 11.80 3.33 -23.49
N LEU A 381 12.98 2.76 -23.71
CA LEU A 381 14.09 3.44 -24.42
C LEU A 381 13.68 3.87 -25.83
N SER A 382 13.06 2.97 -26.59
CA SER A 382 12.61 3.28 -27.95
C SER A 382 11.57 4.39 -27.99
N ALA A 383 10.61 4.40 -27.05
CA ALA A 383 9.59 5.44 -26.94
C ALA A 383 10.15 6.79 -26.42
N PHE A 384 11.36 6.74 -25.86
CA PHE A 384 12.12 7.91 -25.40
C PHE A 384 13.06 8.45 -26.49
N ASP A 385 12.86 8.06 -27.76
CA ASP A 385 13.65 8.45 -28.94
C ASP A 385 15.09 7.94 -28.93
N GLU A 386 15.34 6.78 -28.27
CA GLU A 386 16.66 6.15 -28.14
C GLU A 386 16.74 4.79 -28.86
N PHE A 387 15.87 4.58 -29.85
CA PHE A 387 15.82 3.35 -30.66
C PHE A 387 17.18 3.03 -31.28
N ASP A 388 17.84 4.02 -31.89
CA ASP A 388 19.13 3.85 -32.56
C ASP A 388 20.28 3.51 -31.60
N ILE A 389 20.15 3.85 -30.32
CA ILE A 389 21.11 3.52 -29.28
C ILE A 389 20.93 2.07 -28.81
N VAL A 390 19.69 1.63 -28.59
CA VAL A 390 19.40 0.29 -28.02
C VAL A 390 19.43 -0.83 -29.07
N ILE A 391 18.99 -0.56 -30.31
CA ILE A 391 18.83 -1.60 -31.35
C ILE A 391 20.11 -2.39 -31.68
N PRO A 392 21.33 -1.80 -31.68
CA PRO A 392 22.56 -2.57 -31.94
C PRO A 392 22.87 -3.60 -30.85
N TYR A 393 22.47 -3.34 -29.59
CA TYR A 393 22.62 -4.29 -28.49
C TYR A 393 21.64 -5.45 -28.66
N VAL A 394 20.37 -5.15 -28.97
CA VAL A 394 19.34 -6.16 -29.27
C VAL A 394 19.81 -7.10 -30.39
N LYS A 395 20.33 -6.54 -31.49
CA LYS A 395 20.85 -7.34 -32.62
C LYS A 395 22.00 -8.27 -32.23
N ARG A 396 22.94 -7.79 -31.41
CA ARG A 396 24.09 -8.59 -30.95
C ARG A 396 23.64 -9.73 -30.03
N VAL A 397 22.79 -9.42 -29.05
CA VAL A 397 22.27 -10.41 -28.09
C VAL A 397 21.39 -11.44 -28.81
N ALA A 398 20.49 -11.00 -29.71
CA ALA A 398 19.65 -11.89 -30.51
C ALA A 398 20.47 -12.91 -31.31
N LYS A 399 21.54 -12.47 -31.99
CA LYS A 399 22.45 -13.38 -32.70
C LYS A 399 23.15 -14.36 -31.77
N LYS A 400 23.62 -13.91 -30.60
CA LYS A 400 24.27 -14.78 -29.60
C LYS A 400 23.31 -15.85 -29.07
N LEU A 401 22.03 -15.50 -28.89
CA LEU A 401 20.97 -16.42 -28.47
C LEU A 401 20.40 -17.27 -29.63
N GLY A 402 20.95 -17.18 -30.84
CA GLY A 402 20.42 -17.90 -32.00
C GLY A 402 18.97 -17.51 -32.34
N TYR A 403 18.56 -16.30 -31.97
CA TYR A 403 17.19 -15.78 -32.08
C TYR A 403 16.14 -16.52 -31.23
N GLU A 404 16.56 -17.30 -30.23
CA GLU A 404 15.68 -17.90 -29.22
C GLU A 404 15.51 -16.94 -28.03
N TRP A 405 14.70 -15.90 -28.19
CA TRP A 405 14.47 -14.89 -27.14
C TRP A 405 13.03 -14.36 -27.16
N GLU A 406 12.14 -15.14 -26.56
CA GLU A 406 10.69 -14.91 -26.60
C GLU A 406 10.28 -13.55 -26.04
N SER A 407 10.84 -13.13 -24.90
CA SER A 407 10.49 -11.85 -24.28
C SER A 407 10.83 -10.66 -25.16
N MET A 408 11.98 -10.68 -25.85
CA MET A 408 12.35 -9.60 -26.77
C MET A 408 11.49 -9.62 -28.03
N LYS A 409 11.19 -10.81 -28.55
CA LYS A 409 10.28 -10.96 -29.70
C LYS A 409 8.94 -10.28 -29.43
N GLU A 410 8.33 -10.56 -28.28
CA GLU A 410 7.09 -9.90 -27.85
C GLU A 410 7.25 -8.38 -27.79
N ASN A 411 8.34 -7.89 -27.17
CA ASN A 411 8.61 -6.46 -27.07
C ASN A 411 8.80 -5.79 -28.44
N LEU A 412 9.42 -6.46 -29.43
CA LEU A 412 9.57 -5.97 -30.81
C LEU A 412 8.22 -5.84 -31.52
N TYR A 413 7.34 -6.83 -31.37
CA TYR A 413 5.98 -6.76 -31.94
C TYR A 413 5.18 -5.60 -31.33
N LEU A 414 5.26 -5.42 -30.01
CA LEU A 414 4.58 -4.31 -29.33
C LEU A 414 5.18 -2.95 -29.73
N ALA A 415 6.50 -2.88 -29.94
CA ALA A 415 7.16 -1.68 -30.46
C ALA A 415 6.73 -1.32 -31.90
N LEU A 416 6.53 -2.32 -32.77
CA LEU A 416 6.10 -2.11 -34.16
C LEU A 416 4.71 -1.44 -34.25
N LYS A 417 3.86 -1.66 -33.24
CA LYS A 417 2.51 -1.09 -33.17
C LYS A 417 2.42 0.22 -32.41
N ASP A 418 3.41 0.55 -31.60
CA ASP A 418 3.41 1.79 -30.82
C ASP A 418 3.76 2.97 -31.74
N PRO A 419 2.85 3.91 -32.01
CA PRO A 419 3.12 5.03 -32.90
C PRO A 419 4.18 5.99 -32.35
N LYS A 420 4.51 5.93 -31.05
CA LYS A 420 5.63 6.68 -30.47
C LYS A 420 6.99 6.08 -30.83
N ILE A 421 7.03 4.78 -31.11
CA ILE A 421 8.26 4.06 -31.48
C ILE A 421 8.35 3.93 -33.00
N ALA A 422 7.34 3.31 -33.62
CA ALA A 422 7.27 3.03 -35.04
C ALA A 422 6.77 4.24 -35.85
N TYR A 423 7.33 5.42 -35.61
CA TYR A 423 6.85 6.69 -36.20
C TYR A 423 7.29 6.90 -37.66
N CYS A 424 8.30 6.16 -38.15
CA CYS A 424 8.77 6.25 -39.54
C CYS A 424 9.02 4.87 -40.16
N ASP A 425 9.03 4.81 -41.49
CA ASP A 425 9.15 3.53 -42.21
C ASP A 425 10.50 2.83 -41.99
N ARG A 426 11.59 3.58 -41.78
CA ARG A 426 12.90 3.02 -41.41
C ARG A 426 12.81 2.15 -40.16
N ILE A 427 12.23 2.66 -39.08
CA ILE A 427 12.11 1.93 -37.81
C ILE A 427 11.13 0.76 -37.96
N LYS A 428 10.01 0.95 -38.67
CA LYS A 428 9.06 -0.13 -38.95
C LYS A 428 9.72 -1.29 -39.69
N ASP A 429 10.48 -1.00 -40.74
CA ASP A 429 11.13 -2.01 -41.56
C ASP A 429 12.25 -2.72 -40.79
N GLU A 430 12.97 -1.99 -39.93
CA GLU A 430 13.99 -2.57 -39.05
C GLU A 430 13.38 -3.50 -37.98
N LEU A 431 12.26 -3.10 -37.38
CA LEU A 431 11.50 -3.93 -36.44
C LEU A 431 10.93 -5.19 -37.13
N LYS A 432 10.31 -5.05 -38.30
CA LYS A 432 9.82 -6.19 -39.11
C LYS A 432 10.93 -7.16 -39.45
N THR A 433 12.05 -6.65 -39.95
CA THR A 433 13.22 -7.48 -40.29
C THR A 433 13.72 -8.27 -39.07
N LEU A 434 13.75 -7.65 -37.89
CA LEU A 434 14.13 -8.36 -36.67
C LEU A 434 13.12 -9.43 -36.30
N ILE A 435 11.83 -9.09 -36.27
CA ILE A 435 10.73 -10.01 -36.01
C ILE A 435 10.78 -11.24 -36.93
N ASP A 436 11.05 -11.04 -38.22
CA ASP A 436 11.18 -12.12 -39.19
C ASP A 436 12.34 -13.06 -38.83
N ASN A 437 13.46 -12.53 -38.34
CA ASN A 437 14.58 -13.35 -37.87
C ASN A 437 14.27 -14.14 -36.58
N PHE A 438 13.39 -13.63 -35.71
CA PHE A 438 12.92 -14.35 -34.51
C PHE A 438 11.87 -15.41 -34.83
N THR A 439 11.22 -15.34 -35.99
CA THR A 439 10.10 -16.21 -36.33
C THR A 439 10.60 -17.40 -37.11
N LYS A 440 10.76 -18.54 -36.43
CA LYS A 440 10.77 -19.83 -37.14
C LYS A 440 9.42 -20.00 -37.82
N ASP A 441 9.39 -20.14 -39.14
CA ASP A 441 8.17 -20.40 -39.93
C ASP A 441 7.67 -21.86 -39.77
N THR A 442 7.70 -22.34 -38.52
CA THR A 442 7.17 -23.66 -38.15
C THR A 442 5.69 -23.53 -37.82
N PHE A 443 4.94 -24.61 -38.02
CA PHE A 443 3.52 -24.66 -37.71
C PHE A 443 3.25 -24.34 -36.24
N GLU A 444 4.04 -24.93 -35.35
CA GLU A 444 3.93 -24.82 -33.88
C GLU A 444 4.16 -23.39 -33.39
N ALA A 445 5.15 -22.69 -33.96
CA ALA A 445 5.41 -21.29 -33.66
C ALA A 445 4.24 -20.40 -34.12
N ARG A 446 3.75 -20.59 -35.36
CA ARG A 446 2.60 -19.84 -35.87
C ARG A 446 1.33 -20.08 -35.03
N PHE A 447 1.11 -21.30 -34.56
CA PHE A 447 -0.01 -21.65 -33.69
C PHE A 447 0.06 -20.96 -32.32
N SER A 448 1.20 -21.08 -31.62
CA SER A 448 1.41 -20.51 -30.27
C SER A 448 1.31 -18.99 -30.22
N MET A 449 1.40 -18.35 -31.38
CA MET A 449 1.43 -16.91 -31.55
C MET A 449 0.05 -16.27 -31.75
N VAL A 450 -0.99 -17.05 -32.06
CA VAL A 450 -2.31 -16.51 -32.38
C VAL A 450 -2.89 -15.70 -31.21
N GLU A 451 -2.90 -16.23 -29.98
CA GLU A 451 -3.41 -15.50 -28.79
C GLU A 451 -2.49 -14.35 -28.35
N LYS A 452 -1.17 -14.58 -28.33
CA LYS A 452 -0.19 -13.56 -27.92
C LYS A 452 -0.29 -12.30 -28.78
N PHE A 453 -0.61 -12.46 -30.06
CA PHE A 453 -0.83 -11.33 -30.95
C PHE A 453 -2.26 -10.81 -30.98
N TYR A 454 -3.26 -11.64 -30.66
CA TYR A 454 -4.66 -11.21 -30.53
C TYR A 454 -4.86 -10.14 -29.46
N ALA A 455 -4.27 -10.31 -28.26
CA ALA A 455 -4.38 -9.32 -27.19
C ALA A 455 -3.72 -7.96 -27.53
N SER A 456 -2.79 -7.95 -28.48
CA SER A 456 -2.02 -6.77 -28.91
C SER A 456 -2.49 -6.13 -30.22
N ASP A 457 -3.34 -6.81 -31.00
CA ASP A 457 -4.03 -6.30 -32.20
C ASP A 457 -5.33 -5.54 -31.83
N PHE A 458 -5.68 -5.51 -30.54
CA PHE A 458 -6.86 -4.85 -29.99
C PHE A 458 -6.73 -3.32 -30.11
N ASP A 459 -7.48 -2.69 -31.01
CA ASP A 459 -7.62 -1.23 -31.03
C ASP A 459 -8.66 -0.79 -30.00
N PHE A 460 -8.18 -0.33 -28.84
CA PHE A 460 -9.05 0.18 -27.77
C PHE A 460 -9.84 1.44 -28.15
N LYS A 461 -9.53 2.09 -29.28
CA LYS A 461 -10.20 3.33 -29.71
C LYS A 461 -11.41 3.10 -30.62
N ASP A 462 -11.54 1.94 -31.27
CA ASP A 462 -12.65 1.63 -32.17
C ASP A 462 -13.09 0.17 -32.01
N ILE A 463 -13.89 -0.07 -30.96
CA ILE A 463 -14.27 -1.42 -30.52
C ILE A 463 -15.33 -1.99 -31.47
N ASN A 464 -14.89 -2.77 -32.46
CA ASN A 464 -15.73 -3.78 -33.09
C ASN A 464 -15.30 -5.17 -32.61
N THR A 465 -15.76 -5.53 -31.41
CA THR A 465 -15.45 -6.82 -30.77
C THR A 465 -15.71 -8.01 -31.69
N GLN A 466 -16.76 -7.94 -32.52
CA GLN A 466 -17.15 -9.01 -33.42
C GLN A 466 -16.13 -9.22 -34.56
N LEU A 467 -15.70 -8.15 -35.23
CA LEU A 467 -14.72 -8.24 -36.33
C LEU A 467 -13.37 -8.80 -35.85
N GLU A 468 -12.95 -8.44 -34.64
CA GLU A 468 -11.69 -8.94 -34.07
C GLU A 468 -11.79 -10.42 -33.69
N TYR A 469 -12.92 -10.87 -33.12
CA TYR A 469 -13.18 -12.30 -32.93
C TYR A 469 -13.13 -13.07 -34.26
N GLU A 470 -13.71 -12.54 -35.34
CA GLU A 470 -13.69 -13.16 -36.66
C GLU A 470 -12.27 -13.32 -37.24
N LYS A 471 -11.42 -12.28 -37.14
CA LYS A 471 -10.03 -12.33 -37.62
C LYS A 471 -9.20 -13.40 -36.90
N ARG A 472 -9.33 -13.52 -35.57
CA ARG A 472 -8.63 -14.55 -34.79
C ARG A 472 -9.12 -15.94 -35.18
N ASN A 473 -10.44 -16.12 -35.26
CA ASN A 473 -11.04 -17.38 -35.66
C ASN A 473 -10.53 -17.81 -37.05
N ALA A 474 -10.44 -16.88 -38.01
CA ALA A 474 -9.88 -17.14 -39.33
C ALA A 474 -8.41 -17.63 -39.30
N LYS A 475 -7.57 -17.08 -38.40
CA LYS A 475 -6.18 -17.57 -38.24
C LYS A 475 -6.14 -19.01 -37.75
N TYR A 476 -6.95 -19.35 -36.74
CA TYR A 476 -7.06 -20.72 -36.25
C TYR A 476 -7.64 -21.67 -37.31
N GLU A 477 -8.67 -21.25 -38.05
CA GLU A 477 -9.24 -22.06 -39.13
C GLU A 477 -8.23 -22.33 -40.25
N ALA A 478 -7.42 -21.33 -40.62
CA ALA A 478 -6.35 -21.50 -41.61
C ALA A 478 -5.30 -22.51 -41.14
N LEU A 479 -4.90 -22.47 -39.86
CA LEU A 479 -4.01 -23.46 -39.27
C LEU A 479 -4.64 -24.86 -39.21
N ALA A 480 -5.96 -24.96 -38.97
CA ALA A 480 -6.66 -26.23 -39.01
C ALA A 480 -6.67 -26.85 -40.43
N VAL A 481 -6.85 -26.02 -41.47
CA VAL A 481 -6.72 -26.45 -42.87
C VAL A 481 -5.31 -26.97 -43.15
N GLU A 482 -4.29 -26.20 -42.78
CA GLU A 482 -2.90 -26.61 -42.98
C GLU A 482 -2.57 -27.92 -42.25
N MET A 483 -3.02 -28.10 -41.00
CA MET A 483 -2.82 -29.33 -40.25
C MET A 483 -3.50 -30.53 -40.92
N ALA A 484 -4.70 -30.36 -41.47
CA ALA A 484 -5.41 -31.41 -42.19
C ALA A 484 -4.68 -31.81 -43.48
N GLU A 485 -4.34 -30.83 -44.32
CA GLU A 485 -3.70 -31.04 -45.62
C GLU A 485 -2.32 -31.70 -45.48
N LYS A 486 -1.54 -31.27 -44.50
CA LYS A 486 -0.17 -31.75 -44.26
C LYS A 486 -0.08 -32.91 -43.26
N LYS A 487 -1.21 -33.37 -42.72
CA LYS A 487 -1.28 -34.38 -41.65
C LYS A 487 -0.36 -34.11 -40.46
N LEU A 488 -0.38 -32.88 -39.94
CA LEU A 488 0.50 -32.41 -38.86
C LEU A 488 0.00 -32.77 -37.45
N PHE A 489 -1.00 -33.65 -37.31
CA PHE A 489 -1.52 -34.11 -36.02
C PHE A 489 -0.67 -35.24 -35.40
N THR A 490 0.65 -35.11 -35.52
CA THR A 490 1.62 -36.01 -34.88
C THR A 490 1.71 -35.72 -33.37
N LYS A 491 2.22 -36.68 -32.60
CA LYS A 491 2.39 -36.52 -31.15
C LYS A 491 3.28 -35.33 -30.79
N ASP A 492 4.35 -35.08 -31.56
CA ASP A 492 5.29 -33.99 -31.28
C ASP A 492 4.65 -32.62 -31.51
N THR A 493 3.98 -32.43 -32.64
CA THR A 493 3.27 -31.18 -32.95
C THR A 493 2.13 -30.92 -31.96
N LEU A 494 1.33 -31.94 -31.65
CA LEU A 494 0.24 -31.81 -30.67
C LEU A 494 0.76 -31.50 -29.26
N ARG A 495 1.91 -32.06 -28.87
CA ARG A 495 2.55 -31.75 -27.58
C ARG A 495 2.90 -30.26 -27.48
N VAL A 496 3.33 -29.62 -28.56
CA VAL A 496 3.58 -28.17 -28.54
C VAL A 496 2.26 -27.40 -28.43
N ILE A 497 1.27 -27.75 -29.25
CA ILE A 497 -0.05 -27.08 -29.28
C ILE A 497 -0.76 -27.11 -27.93
N TYR A 498 -0.81 -28.27 -27.26
CA TYR A 498 -1.48 -28.39 -25.97
C TYR A 498 -0.74 -27.70 -24.82
N ASN A 499 0.56 -27.43 -24.99
CA ASN A 499 1.36 -26.67 -24.02
C ASN A 499 1.42 -25.17 -24.32
N SER A 500 0.82 -24.71 -25.43
CA SER A 500 0.67 -23.29 -25.73
C SER A 500 -0.36 -22.63 -24.79
N GLU A 501 -0.13 -21.37 -24.41
CA GLU A 501 -1.10 -20.57 -23.66
C GLU A 501 -2.27 -20.14 -24.57
N ILE A 502 -3.28 -21.00 -24.67
CA ILE A 502 -4.45 -20.80 -25.54
C ILE A 502 -5.72 -20.54 -24.74
N TYR A 503 -6.39 -19.42 -25.01
CA TYR A 503 -7.63 -19.05 -24.32
C TYR A 503 -8.88 -19.26 -25.18
N GLN A 504 -8.80 -19.10 -26.51
CA GLN A 504 -9.97 -19.16 -27.39
C GLN A 504 -9.70 -19.84 -28.75
N ALA A 505 -9.07 -21.02 -28.68
CA ALA A 505 -8.78 -21.87 -29.85
C ALA A 505 -9.95 -22.78 -30.31
N GLN A 506 -11.20 -22.55 -29.84
CA GLN A 506 -12.35 -23.40 -30.15
C GLN A 506 -12.60 -23.64 -31.67
N PRO A 507 -12.48 -22.61 -32.54
CA PRO A 507 -12.68 -22.79 -33.99
C PRO A 507 -11.71 -23.80 -34.62
N PHE A 508 -10.49 -23.91 -34.09
CA PHE A 508 -9.47 -24.81 -34.61
C PHE A 508 -9.93 -26.28 -34.58
N GLY A 509 -10.37 -26.75 -33.41
CA GLY A 509 -10.79 -28.15 -33.22
C GLY A 509 -11.99 -28.51 -34.10
N ARG A 510 -13.01 -27.65 -34.13
CA ARG A 510 -14.21 -27.85 -34.96
C ARG A 510 -13.88 -27.88 -36.45
N LYS A 511 -13.07 -26.93 -36.91
CA LYS A 511 -12.68 -26.86 -38.33
C LYS A 511 -11.87 -28.08 -38.72
N LEU A 512 -10.89 -28.48 -37.91
CA LEU A 512 -10.06 -29.64 -38.17
C LEU A 512 -10.91 -30.92 -38.29
N ALA A 513 -11.82 -31.17 -37.34
CA ALA A 513 -12.70 -32.34 -37.38
C ALA A 513 -13.51 -32.43 -38.67
N SER A 514 -14.02 -31.29 -39.17
CA SER A 514 -14.81 -31.25 -40.41
C SER A 514 -14.02 -31.56 -41.69
N LEU A 515 -12.68 -31.48 -41.63
CA LEU A 515 -11.79 -31.69 -42.78
C LEU A 515 -11.19 -33.11 -42.83
N LEU A 516 -11.21 -33.83 -41.70
CA LEU A 516 -10.60 -35.15 -41.56
C LEU A 516 -11.60 -36.29 -41.87
N SER A 517 -11.08 -37.39 -42.42
CA SER A 517 -11.82 -38.65 -42.56
C SER A 517 -12.10 -39.29 -41.19
N GLU A 518 -13.07 -40.21 -41.07
CA GLU A 518 -13.33 -40.89 -39.77
C GLU A 518 -12.08 -41.61 -39.23
N GLU A 519 -11.23 -42.14 -40.09
CA GLU A 519 -9.97 -42.79 -39.70
C GLU A 519 -8.96 -41.78 -39.16
N ASP A 520 -8.74 -40.67 -39.88
CA ASP A 520 -7.84 -39.59 -39.44
C ASP A 520 -8.38 -38.89 -38.17
N GLN A 521 -9.70 -38.80 -38.00
CA GLN A 521 -10.32 -38.28 -36.77
C GLN A 521 -9.97 -39.15 -35.56
N LEU A 522 -10.06 -40.47 -35.70
CA LEU A 522 -9.66 -41.40 -34.63
C LEU A 522 -8.17 -41.36 -34.35
N GLU A 523 -7.34 -41.18 -35.38
CA GLU A 523 -5.89 -41.00 -35.21
C GLU A 523 -5.56 -39.70 -34.45
N PHE A 524 -6.17 -38.57 -34.83
CA PHE A 524 -6.04 -37.31 -34.11
C PHE A 524 -6.42 -37.46 -32.63
N ILE A 525 -7.55 -38.12 -32.34
CA ILE A 525 -8.02 -38.36 -30.97
C ILE A 525 -7.00 -39.19 -30.19
N LYS A 526 -6.53 -40.30 -30.75
CA LYS A 526 -5.53 -41.17 -30.08
C LYS A 526 -4.22 -40.41 -29.80
N ASN A 527 -3.69 -39.71 -30.81
CA ASN A 527 -2.45 -38.94 -30.64
C ASN A 527 -2.61 -37.81 -29.63
N SER A 528 -3.75 -37.12 -29.64
CA SER A 528 -4.07 -36.07 -28.68
C SER A 528 -4.14 -36.61 -27.25
N LEU A 529 -4.83 -37.73 -27.05
CA LEU A 529 -4.93 -38.36 -25.73
C LEU A 529 -3.57 -38.78 -25.18
N GLU A 530 -2.58 -39.10 -26.01
CA GLU A 530 -1.24 -39.43 -25.50
C GLU A 530 -0.44 -38.23 -24.98
N VAL A 531 -0.76 -37.00 -25.42
CA VAL A 531 0.08 -35.81 -25.13
C VAL A 531 -0.66 -34.69 -24.39
N ILE A 532 -1.99 -34.75 -24.32
CA ILE A 532 -2.80 -33.69 -23.70
C ILE A 532 -2.56 -33.63 -22.17
N PRO A 533 -2.17 -32.46 -21.64
CA PRO A 533 -2.08 -32.22 -20.19
C PRO A 533 -3.46 -32.29 -19.54
N GLU A 534 -3.53 -32.64 -18.25
CA GLU A 534 -4.79 -32.79 -17.51
C GLU A 534 -5.70 -31.55 -17.54
N LYS A 535 -5.13 -30.35 -17.72
CA LYS A 535 -5.84 -29.06 -17.64
C LYS A 535 -6.13 -28.41 -19.00
N CYS A 536 -5.65 -28.94 -20.14
CA CYS A 536 -5.77 -28.28 -21.45
C CYS A 536 -6.61 -29.10 -22.43
N THR A 537 -7.94 -29.10 -22.26
CA THR A 537 -8.85 -30.01 -23.00
C THR A 537 -9.67 -29.34 -24.11
N ASN A 538 -9.65 -28.00 -24.23
CA ASN A 538 -10.58 -27.27 -25.09
C ASN A 538 -10.55 -27.72 -26.56
N ILE A 539 -9.35 -27.89 -27.16
CA ILE A 539 -9.23 -28.29 -28.57
C ILE A 539 -9.88 -29.65 -28.86
N ILE A 540 -9.61 -30.66 -28.03
CA ILE A 540 -10.17 -32.01 -28.26
C ILE A 540 -11.67 -32.05 -27.98
N VAL A 541 -12.14 -31.28 -27.00
CA VAL A 541 -13.57 -31.16 -26.68
C VAL A 541 -14.33 -30.54 -27.85
N ASP A 542 -13.83 -29.43 -28.40
CA ASP A 542 -14.42 -28.78 -29.58
C ASP A 542 -14.31 -29.62 -30.85
N PHE A 543 -13.23 -30.39 -31.01
CA PHE A 543 -13.10 -31.36 -32.10
C PHE A 543 -14.20 -32.43 -32.03
N ILE A 544 -14.43 -33.00 -30.83
CA ILE A 544 -15.47 -34.02 -30.60
C ILE A 544 -16.90 -33.45 -30.76
N ALA A 545 -17.08 -32.14 -30.63
CA ALA A 545 -18.40 -31.52 -30.78
C ALA A 545 -19.06 -31.79 -32.15
N VAL A 546 -18.28 -32.01 -33.22
CA VAL A 546 -18.80 -32.07 -34.60
C VAL A 546 -18.55 -33.41 -35.33
N ILE A 547 -17.96 -34.41 -34.68
CA ILE A 547 -17.76 -35.76 -35.27
C ILE A 547 -19.06 -36.59 -35.33
N SER A 548 -19.04 -37.69 -36.09
CA SER A 548 -20.18 -38.61 -36.19
C SER A 548 -20.39 -39.40 -34.89
N GLU A 549 -21.62 -39.91 -34.65
CA GLU A 549 -21.92 -40.73 -33.46
C GLU A 549 -21.09 -42.02 -33.41
N ASN A 550 -20.72 -42.57 -34.57
CA ASN A 550 -19.85 -43.75 -34.66
C ASN A 550 -18.44 -43.45 -34.10
N VAL A 551 -17.84 -42.36 -34.57
CA VAL A 551 -16.51 -41.92 -34.10
C VAL A 551 -16.57 -41.51 -32.63
N PHE A 552 -17.65 -40.84 -32.20
CA PHE A 552 -17.84 -40.46 -30.80
C PHE A 552 -17.92 -41.69 -29.87
N ALA A 553 -18.67 -42.72 -30.24
CA ALA A 553 -18.78 -43.93 -29.44
C ALA A 553 -17.41 -44.59 -29.24
N GLN A 554 -16.61 -44.69 -30.31
CA GLN A 554 -15.25 -45.23 -30.24
C GLN A 554 -14.32 -44.34 -29.40
N ALA A 555 -14.40 -43.01 -29.58
CA ALA A 555 -13.61 -42.06 -28.78
C ALA A 555 -13.95 -42.15 -27.29
N PHE A 556 -15.24 -42.25 -26.95
CA PHE A 556 -15.71 -42.42 -25.57
C PHE A 556 -15.13 -43.69 -24.94
N ASP A 557 -15.18 -44.82 -25.65
CA ASP A 557 -14.64 -46.09 -25.15
C ASP A 557 -13.11 -46.03 -24.97
N ILE A 558 -12.39 -45.41 -25.90
CA ILE A 558 -10.92 -45.21 -25.79
C ILE A 558 -10.58 -44.38 -24.54
N ILE A 559 -11.26 -43.23 -24.35
CA ILE A 559 -11.00 -42.32 -23.22
C ILE A 559 -11.31 -43.02 -21.89
N LYS A 560 -12.43 -43.77 -21.84
CA LYS A 560 -12.83 -44.55 -20.67
C LYS A 560 -11.81 -45.65 -20.34
N GLN A 561 -11.32 -46.39 -21.34
CA GLN A 561 -10.32 -47.45 -21.14
C GLN A 561 -8.97 -46.91 -20.67
N GLN A 562 -8.61 -45.69 -21.06
CA GLN A 562 -7.39 -45.02 -20.60
C GLN A 562 -7.53 -44.38 -19.20
N GLY A 563 -8.70 -44.49 -18.54
CA GLY A 563 -8.94 -43.93 -17.21
C GLY A 563 -9.02 -42.40 -17.18
N ARG A 564 -9.18 -41.73 -18.32
CA ARG A 564 -9.25 -40.25 -18.43
C ARG A 564 -10.67 -39.74 -18.18
N TYR A 565 -11.23 -40.07 -17.01
CA TYR A 565 -12.64 -39.83 -16.71
C TYR A 565 -13.03 -38.34 -16.71
N ASN A 566 -12.13 -37.45 -16.26
CA ASN A 566 -12.35 -36.00 -16.27
C ASN A 566 -12.69 -35.45 -17.67
N LEU A 567 -12.16 -36.05 -18.74
CA LEU A 567 -12.43 -35.65 -20.13
C LEU A 567 -13.80 -36.15 -20.63
N LEU A 568 -14.35 -37.22 -20.05
CA LEU A 568 -15.67 -37.74 -20.45
C LEU A 568 -16.80 -36.72 -20.20
N PHE A 569 -16.67 -35.92 -19.15
CA PHE A 569 -17.67 -34.91 -18.76
C PHE A 569 -17.85 -33.81 -19.84
N PRO A 570 -16.82 -33.03 -20.21
CA PRO A 570 -16.97 -31.98 -21.21
C PRO A 570 -17.30 -32.52 -22.61
N ILE A 571 -16.79 -33.69 -23.01
CA ILE A 571 -17.09 -34.25 -24.35
C ILE A 571 -18.52 -34.77 -24.46
N VAL A 572 -19.12 -35.27 -23.38
CA VAL A 572 -20.55 -35.67 -23.39
C VAL A 572 -21.44 -34.42 -23.33
N ALA A 573 -21.06 -33.42 -22.55
CA ALA A 573 -21.78 -32.16 -22.43
C ALA A 573 -21.94 -31.43 -23.77
N ILE A 574 -20.83 -31.31 -24.53
CA ILE A 574 -20.81 -30.53 -25.77
C ILE A 574 -21.64 -31.16 -26.90
N ARG A 575 -21.99 -32.44 -26.77
CA ARG A 575 -22.89 -33.18 -27.68
C ARG A 575 -24.36 -32.90 -27.44
N ASP A 576 -24.71 -32.22 -26.34
CA ASP A 576 -26.07 -31.77 -26.02
C ASP A 576 -27.11 -32.90 -26.02
N TYR A 577 -26.83 -34.01 -25.32
CA TYR A 577 -27.80 -35.11 -25.11
C TYR A 577 -28.97 -34.73 -24.17
N LYS A 578 -29.23 -33.42 -23.97
CA LYS A 578 -30.28 -32.87 -23.11
C LYS A 578 -30.33 -33.51 -21.71
N PHE A 579 -29.17 -33.80 -21.13
CA PHE A 579 -29.01 -34.43 -19.82
C PHE A 579 -29.62 -35.84 -19.67
N HIS A 580 -29.84 -36.56 -20.77
CA HIS A 580 -30.39 -37.92 -20.76
C HIS A 580 -29.55 -38.91 -21.57
N GLY A 581 -29.79 -40.20 -21.33
CA GLY A 581 -29.24 -41.31 -22.12
C GLY A 581 -27.97 -41.93 -21.56
N LYS A 582 -27.53 -43.01 -22.21
CA LYS A 582 -26.50 -43.93 -21.71
C LYS A 582 -25.20 -43.25 -21.28
N TYR A 583 -24.76 -42.21 -21.98
CA TYR A 583 -23.51 -41.54 -21.68
C TYR A 583 -23.61 -40.74 -20.37
N ILE A 584 -24.74 -40.07 -20.14
CA ILE A 584 -25.00 -39.34 -18.90
C ILE A 584 -25.08 -40.32 -17.73
N ASP A 585 -25.78 -41.44 -17.90
CA ASP A 585 -25.89 -42.47 -16.86
C ASP A 585 -24.52 -43.01 -16.46
N ILE A 586 -23.64 -43.27 -17.43
CA ILE A 586 -22.26 -43.69 -17.17
C ILE A 586 -21.49 -42.64 -16.34
N LEU A 587 -21.67 -41.34 -16.60
CA LEU A 587 -20.99 -40.29 -15.82
C LEU A 587 -21.43 -40.30 -14.34
N PHE A 588 -22.72 -40.49 -14.08
CA PHE A 588 -23.23 -40.65 -12.72
C PHE A 588 -22.68 -41.92 -12.06
N ASP A 589 -22.66 -43.04 -12.78
CA ASP A 589 -22.14 -44.31 -12.26
C ASP A 589 -20.65 -44.20 -11.89
N LEU A 590 -19.84 -43.49 -12.68
CA LEU A 590 -18.42 -43.25 -12.37
C LEU A 590 -18.22 -42.47 -11.07
N VAL A 591 -19.08 -41.47 -10.79
CA VAL A 591 -19.02 -40.72 -9.53
C VAL A 591 -19.52 -41.56 -8.36
N LEU A 592 -20.61 -42.31 -8.55
CA LEU A 592 -21.17 -43.21 -7.53
C LEU A 592 -20.21 -44.33 -7.12
N ASN A 593 -19.45 -44.86 -8.08
CA ASN A 593 -18.45 -45.91 -7.83
C ASN A 593 -17.10 -45.35 -7.34
N HIS A 594 -16.99 -44.04 -7.15
CA HIS A 594 -15.75 -43.33 -6.76
C HIS A 594 -14.59 -43.49 -7.74
N ASP A 595 -14.88 -43.76 -9.02
CA ASP A 595 -13.88 -43.77 -10.09
C ASP A 595 -13.41 -42.34 -10.43
N THR A 596 -14.23 -41.33 -10.11
CA THR A 596 -13.92 -39.92 -10.37
C THR A 596 -14.66 -38.97 -9.41
N GLU A 597 -14.20 -37.71 -9.33
CA GLU A 597 -14.79 -36.71 -8.46
C GLU A 597 -16.07 -36.10 -9.05
N ILE A 598 -17.03 -35.77 -8.16
CA ILE A 598 -18.26 -35.06 -8.52
C ILE A 598 -18.00 -33.66 -9.10
N SER A 599 -16.86 -33.05 -8.74
CA SER A 599 -16.41 -31.74 -9.23
C SER A 599 -16.29 -31.67 -10.76
N ASN A 600 -16.12 -32.81 -11.44
CA ASN A 600 -16.10 -32.87 -12.91
C ASN A 600 -17.43 -32.46 -13.56
N PHE A 601 -18.56 -32.51 -12.83
CA PHE A 601 -19.82 -31.97 -13.33
C PHE A 601 -19.81 -30.45 -13.53
N VAL A 602 -18.89 -29.71 -12.89
CA VAL A 602 -18.66 -28.29 -13.21
C VAL A 602 -18.18 -28.14 -14.65
N SER A 603 -17.22 -28.99 -15.07
CA SER A 603 -16.72 -29.00 -16.45
C SER A 603 -17.82 -29.40 -17.43
N PHE A 604 -18.61 -30.43 -17.10
CA PHE A 604 -19.80 -30.81 -17.87
C PHE A 604 -20.77 -29.63 -18.05
N TRP A 605 -21.07 -28.92 -16.96
CA TRP A 605 -22.01 -27.80 -16.99
C TRP A 605 -21.51 -26.63 -17.84
N ASN A 606 -20.23 -26.27 -17.70
CA ASN A 606 -19.61 -25.18 -18.46
C ASN A 606 -19.53 -25.44 -19.98
N HIS A 607 -19.54 -26.70 -20.41
CA HIS A 607 -19.53 -27.10 -21.82
C HIS A 607 -20.93 -27.40 -22.38
N SER A 608 -21.97 -27.32 -21.56
CA SER A 608 -23.35 -27.55 -21.99
C SER A 608 -23.92 -26.29 -22.66
N PRO A 609 -24.75 -26.40 -23.71
CA PRO A 609 -25.33 -25.23 -24.36
C PRO A 609 -26.23 -24.40 -23.43
N ILE A 610 -26.13 -23.07 -23.50
CA ILE A 610 -26.90 -22.13 -22.66
C ILE A 610 -28.41 -22.39 -22.73
N ARG A 611 -28.93 -22.73 -23.93
CA ARG A 611 -30.35 -23.10 -24.13
C ARG A 611 -30.79 -24.30 -23.30
N THR A 612 -29.88 -25.24 -23.07
CA THR A 612 -30.14 -26.48 -22.34
C THR A 612 -30.01 -26.24 -20.85
N LEU A 613 -29.07 -25.38 -20.42
CA LEU A 613 -28.85 -25.01 -19.02
C LEU A 613 -30.04 -24.29 -18.33
N THR A 614 -31.00 -23.78 -19.11
CA THR A 614 -32.18 -23.04 -18.61
C THR A 614 -33.48 -23.84 -18.69
N SER A 615 -33.40 -25.09 -19.17
CA SER A 615 -34.55 -25.97 -19.42
C SER A 615 -35.09 -26.67 -18.16
N ASP A 616 -36.27 -27.29 -18.27
CA ASP A 616 -36.81 -28.15 -17.21
C ASP A 616 -35.97 -29.42 -17.00
N GLU A 617 -35.34 -29.92 -18.07
CA GLU A 617 -34.40 -31.04 -18.03
C GLU A 617 -33.19 -30.71 -17.14
N ALA A 618 -32.73 -29.46 -17.14
CA ALA A 618 -31.65 -29.01 -16.27
C ALA A 618 -32.01 -29.12 -14.78
N VAL A 619 -33.26 -28.83 -14.42
CA VAL A 619 -33.75 -28.96 -13.03
C VAL A 619 -33.74 -30.42 -12.60
N VAL A 620 -34.22 -31.32 -13.46
CA VAL A 620 -34.21 -32.77 -13.19
C VAL A 620 -32.78 -33.29 -13.03
N PHE A 621 -31.86 -32.83 -13.88
CA PHE A 621 -30.45 -33.19 -13.80
C PHE A 621 -29.80 -32.70 -12.50
N LEU A 622 -30.03 -31.45 -12.11
CA LEU A 622 -29.52 -30.90 -10.86
C LEU A 622 -30.12 -31.60 -9.64
N ALA A 623 -31.41 -31.95 -9.67
CA ALA A 623 -32.03 -32.73 -8.61
C ALA A 623 -31.40 -34.14 -8.47
N ARG A 624 -31.06 -34.79 -9.60
CA ARG A 624 -30.29 -36.05 -9.60
C ARG A 624 -28.89 -35.84 -9.02
N LEU A 625 -28.19 -34.77 -9.39
CA LEU A 625 -26.86 -34.44 -8.85
C LEU A 625 -26.91 -34.20 -7.33
N LEU A 626 -27.90 -33.43 -6.86
CA LEU A 626 -28.09 -33.11 -5.44
C LEU A 626 -28.45 -34.33 -4.58
N SER A 627 -28.86 -35.44 -5.19
CA SER A 627 -29.08 -36.71 -4.48
C SER A 627 -27.77 -37.45 -4.15
N LEU A 628 -26.64 -37.03 -4.72
CA LEU A 628 -25.31 -37.58 -4.41
C LEU A 628 -24.75 -36.95 -3.11
N PRO A 629 -23.95 -37.68 -2.32
CA PRO A 629 -23.26 -37.13 -1.15
C PRO A 629 -22.36 -35.93 -1.51
N ASP A 630 -22.30 -34.93 -0.63
CA ASP A 630 -21.43 -33.74 -0.74
C ASP A 630 -21.52 -32.96 -2.07
N SER A 631 -22.67 -33.03 -2.73
CA SER A 631 -22.91 -32.48 -4.07
C SER A 631 -23.28 -31.00 -4.11
N TYR A 632 -23.71 -30.42 -2.98
CA TYR A 632 -24.30 -29.09 -2.95
C TYR A 632 -23.33 -27.99 -3.39
N GLU A 633 -22.08 -28.01 -2.91
CA GLU A 633 -21.07 -27.02 -3.33
C GLU A 633 -20.75 -27.09 -4.82
N THR A 634 -20.71 -28.31 -5.38
CA THR A 634 -20.52 -28.52 -6.83
C THR A 634 -21.70 -27.93 -7.60
N ALA A 635 -22.94 -28.20 -7.14
CA ALA A 635 -24.13 -27.65 -7.75
C ALA A 635 -24.17 -26.11 -7.68
N LEU A 636 -23.74 -25.52 -6.56
CA LEU A 636 -23.62 -24.06 -6.41
C LEU A 636 -22.61 -23.47 -7.40
N HIS A 637 -21.44 -24.09 -7.55
CA HIS A 637 -20.44 -23.64 -8.52
C HIS A 637 -21.02 -23.68 -9.94
N MET A 638 -21.67 -24.79 -10.31
CA MET A 638 -22.35 -24.93 -11.60
C MET A 638 -23.36 -23.81 -11.86
N VAL A 639 -24.26 -23.53 -10.92
CA VAL A 639 -25.37 -22.59 -11.17
C VAL A 639 -25.05 -21.12 -10.91
N SER A 640 -23.95 -20.81 -10.22
CA SER A 640 -23.67 -19.45 -9.76
C SER A 640 -23.75 -18.40 -10.88
N MET A 641 -23.22 -18.70 -12.07
CA MET A 641 -23.27 -17.82 -13.24
C MET A 641 -24.68 -17.50 -13.74
N GLN A 642 -25.65 -18.40 -13.52
CA GLN A 642 -27.07 -18.16 -13.81
C GLN A 642 -27.71 -17.16 -12.83
N TYR A 643 -27.13 -17.02 -11.62
CA TYR A 643 -27.57 -16.08 -10.59
C TYR A 643 -26.83 -14.73 -10.64
N LEU A 644 -25.98 -14.50 -11.66
CA LEU A 644 -25.30 -13.23 -11.92
C LEU A 644 -26.22 -12.27 -12.73
N GLY A 645 -26.33 -11.01 -12.30
CA GLY A 645 -27.40 -10.04 -12.62
C GLY A 645 -27.96 -9.98 -14.06
N GLY A 646 -29.27 -9.71 -14.15
CA GLY A 646 -29.95 -9.23 -15.38
C GLY A 646 -30.30 -10.27 -16.44
N ARG A 647 -30.02 -11.56 -16.23
CA ARG A 647 -30.55 -12.62 -17.11
C ARG A 647 -31.95 -13.02 -16.64
N ASP A 648 -32.93 -12.98 -17.56
CA ASP A 648 -34.28 -13.48 -17.31
C ASP A 648 -34.22 -14.94 -16.87
N ARG A 649 -34.51 -15.17 -15.59
CA ARG A 649 -34.71 -16.50 -15.01
C ARG A 649 -36.16 -16.89 -15.27
N ASP A 650 -36.45 -17.38 -16.46
CA ASP A 650 -37.81 -17.81 -16.83
C ASP A 650 -38.23 -19.14 -16.16
N ASN A 651 -37.33 -19.81 -15.41
CA ASN A 651 -37.64 -21.08 -14.76
C ASN A 651 -37.68 -21.01 -13.22
N PRO A 652 -38.87 -20.83 -12.61
CA PRO A 652 -39.03 -20.76 -11.15
C PRO A 652 -38.73 -22.08 -10.42
N ARG A 653 -38.60 -23.22 -11.13
CA ARG A 653 -38.27 -24.50 -10.50
C ARG A 653 -36.81 -24.57 -10.02
N PHE A 654 -35.90 -23.83 -10.66
CA PHE A 654 -34.50 -23.69 -10.19
C PHE A 654 -34.46 -23.08 -8.80
N ASP A 655 -35.12 -21.94 -8.67
CA ASP A 655 -35.21 -21.18 -7.45
C ASP A 655 -35.80 -22.00 -6.29
N ASN A 656 -36.86 -22.79 -6.57
CA ASN A 656 -37.46 -23.67 -5.57
C ASN A 656 -36.52 -24.83 -5.16
N LEU A 657 -35.76 -25.40 -6.10
CA LEU A 657 -34.80 -26.46 -5.81
C LEU A 657 -33.69 -25.96 -4.88
N PHE A 658 -33.08 -24.81 -5.19
CA PHE A 658 -31.99 -24.24 -4.40
C PHE A 658 -32.46 -23.62 -3.07
N GLU A 659 -33.70 -23.11 -2.98
CA GLU A 659 -34.29 -22.74 -1.68
C GLU A 659 -34.44 -23.95 -0.76
N GLN A 660 -34.98 -25.07 -1.27
CA GLN A 660 -35.14 -26.28 -0.47
C GLN A 660 -33.77 -26.81 0.00
N GLU A 661 -32.77 -26.76 -0.87
CA GLU A 661 -31.42 -27.24 -0.52
C GLU A 661 -30.71 -26.30 0.47
N ALA A 662 -30.88 -24.99 0.33
CA ALA A 662 -30.39 -24.02 1.31
C ALA A 662 -31.02 -24.24 2.70
N LEU A 663 -32.33 -24.56 2.75
CA LEU A 663 -33.03 -24.89 4.00
C LEU A 663 -32.54 -26.21 4.60
N ARG A 664 -32.31 -27.25 3.79
CA ARG A 664 -31.78 -28.54 4.26
C ARG A 664 -30.36 -28.43 4.80
N SER A 665 -29.56 -27.56 4.20
CA SER A 665 -28.14 -27.36 4.55
C SER A 665 -27.93 -26.25 5.58
N ILE A 666 -28.97 -25.80 6.28
CA ILE A 666 -28.88 -24.67 7.20
C ILE A 666 -27.91 -24.90 8.36
N ASP A 667 -27.81 -26.14 8.85
CA ASP A 667 -26.88 -26.50 9.94
C ASP A 667 -25.40 -26.35 9.52
N LYS A 668 -25.12 -26.37 8.21
CA LYS A 668 -23.77 -26.17 7.62
C LYS A 668 -23.51 -24.74 7.14
N ILE A 669 -24.40 -23.79 7.45
CA ILE A 669 -24.31 -22.41 6.93
C ILE A 669 -22.96 -21.74 7.25
N GLN A 670 -22.34 -22.07 8.40
CA GLN A 670 -21.04 -21.51 8.79
C GLN A 670 -19.92 -21.85 7.80
N GLU A 671 -19.95 -23.06 7.24
CA GLU A 671 -19.00 -23.52 6.23
C GLU A 671 -19.36 -22.90 4.87
N LEU A 672 -20.65 -22.94 4.51
CA LEU A 672 -21.15 -22.49 3.21
C LEU A 672 -20.99 -20.98 2.98
N MET A 673 -21.09 -20.13 4.01
CA MET A 673 -20.87 -18.68 3.87
C MET A 673 -19.43 -18.30 3.50
N ARG A 674 -18.48 -19.25 3.57
CA ARG A 674 -17.12 -19.05 3.02
C ARG A 674 -17.07 -19.23 1.50
N ASN A 675 -18.07 -19.89 0.93
CA ASN A 675 -18.19 -20.11 -0.50
C ASN A 675 -18.88 -18.92 -1.19
N PRO A 676 -18.21 -18.18 -2.09
CA PRO A 676 -18.81 -17.04 -2.77
C PRO A 676 -20.00 -17.42 -3.67
N HIS A 677 -20.02 -18.65 -4.21
CA HIS A 677 -21.14 -19.14 -5.02
C HIS A 677 -22.41 -19.32 -4.18
N TYR A 678 -22.27 -19.78 -2.92
CA TYR A 678 -23.40 -19.87 -1.99
C TYR A 678 -24.01 -18.50 -1.73
N THR A 679 -23.18 -17.52 -1.37
CA THR A 679 -23.59 -16.13 -1.13
C THR A 679 -24.34 -15.56 -2.32
N GLN A 680 -23.79 -15.73 -3.53
CA GLN A 680 -24.40 -15.21 -4.76
C GLN A 680 -25.78 -15.82 -5.02
N VAL A 681 -25.90 -17.15 -4.94
CA VAL A 681 -27.19 -17.84 -5.13
C VAL A 681 -28.17 -17.42 -4.04
N LEU A 682 -27.75 -17.40 -2.77
CA LEU A 682 -28.60 -17.08 -1.64
C LEU A 682 -29.13 -15.63 -1.68
N CYS A 683 -28.26 -14.65 -1.92
CA CYS A 683 -28.66 -13.25 -2.07
C CYS A 683 -29.65 -13.08 -3.23
N SER A 684 -29.39 -13.75 -4.36
CA SER A 684 -30.28 -13.72 -5.52
C SER A 684 -31.63 -14.43 -5.31
N LEU A 685 -31.71 -15.43 -4.40
CA LEU A 685 -32.97 -16.04 -3.97
C LEU A 685 -33.77 -15.10 -3.06
N LEU A 686 -33.08 -14.40 -2.16
CA LEU A 686 -33.68 -13.50 -1.17
C LEU A 686 -34.08 -12.13 -1.78
N ALA A 687 -33.49 -11.72 -2.90
CA ALA A 687 -33.61 -10.38 -3.47
C ALA A 687 -35.04 -9.85 -3.68
N ASN A 688 -36.03 -10.73 -3.90
CA ASN A 688 -37.41 -10.32 -4.20
C ASN A 688 -38.29 -10.04 -2.95
N GLY A 689 -37.77 -10.29 -1.73
CA GLY A 689 -38.51 -10.04 -0.49
C GLY A 689 -39.69 -11.00 -0.22
N LYS A 690 -39.71 -12.21 -0.82
CA LYS A 690 -40.86 -13.15 -0.74
C LYS A 690 -40.53 -14.51 -0.10
N ARG A 691 -39.34 -14.70 0.47
CA ARG A 691 -38.88 -15.99 1.03
C ARG A 691 -38.68 -15.94 2.55
N ASP A 692 -39.76 -15.68 3.28
CA ASP A 692 -39.74 -15.45 4.73
C ASP A 692 -39.10 -16.60 5.53
N GLN A 693 -39.42 -17.85 5.19
CA GLN A 693 -38.89 -19.02 5.90
C GLN A 693 -37.38 -19.14 5.72
N LEU A 694 -36.89 -18.94 4.48
CA LEU A 694 -35.46 -18.93 4.19
C LEU A 694 -34.75 -17.79 4.93
N ALA A 695 -35.30 -16.58 4.87
CA ALA A 695 -34.74 -15.42 5.58
C ALA A 695 -34.63 -15.64 7.09
N LYS A 696 -35.65 -16.23 7.73
CA LYS A 696 -35.63 -16.59 9.16
C LYS A 696 -34.49 -17.55 9.49
N SER A 697 -34.40 -18.65 8.73
CA SER A 697 -33.39 -19.69 8.95
C SER A 697 -31.97 -19.16 8.76
N VAL A 698 -31.74 -18.39 7.70
CA VAL A 698 -30.43 -17.79 7.39
C VAL A 698 -30.03 -16.78 8.45
N MET A 699 -30.94 -15.90 8.89
CA MET A 699 -30.65 -14.94 9.95
C MET A 699 -30.24 -15.66 11.25
N ALA A 700 -30.99 -16.67 11.67
CA ALA A 700 -30.64 -17.45 12.86
C ALA A 700 -29.25 -18.11 12.73
N GLY A 701 -28.95 -18.67 11.55
CA GLY A 701 -27.64 -19.25 11.24
C GLY A 701 -26.49 -18.25 11.32
N ILE A 702 -26.67 -17.03 10.77
CA ILE A 702 -25.67 -15.96 10.83
C ILE A 702 -25.45 -15.48 12.26
N ILE A 703 -26.52 -15.27 13.03
CA ILE A 703 -26.39 -14.85 14.43
C ILE A 703 -25.62 -15.90 15.22
N ASN A 704 -25.96 -17.18 15.09
CA ASN A 704 -25.22 -18.27 15.73
C ASN A 704 -23.74 -18.28 15.31
N HIS A 705 -23.45 -18.02 14.03
CA HIS A 705 -22.07 -17.91 13.54
C HIS A 705 -21.30 -16.77 14.22
N ILE A 706 -21.87 -15.56 14.27
CA ILE A 706 -21.24 -14.39 14.90
C ILE A 706 -20.98 -14.65 16.39
N VAL A 707 -21.95 -15.24 17.09
CA VAL A 707 -21.85 -15.51 18.53
C VAL A 707 -20.82 -16.60 18.83
N ALA A 708 -20.77 -17.67 18.03
CA ALA A 708 -19.82 -18.76 18.22
C ALA A 708 -18.38 -18.41 17.82
N ASN A 709 -18.17 -17.39 16.98
CA ASN A 709 -16.84 -17.04 16.49
C ASN A 709 -15.99 -16.39 17.61
N GLN A 710 -14.72 -16.80 17.72
CA GLN A 710 -13.76 -16.17 18.63
C GLN A 710 -13.28 -14.81 18.11
N ASN A 711 -13.28 -14.63 16.78
CA ASN A 711 -12.91 -13.39 16.13
C ASN A 711 -14.15 -12.55 15.83
N VAL A 712 -13.99 -11.24 15.97
CA VAL A 712 -15.08 -10.26 15.87
C VAL A 712 -15.35 -9.79 14.43
N SER A 713 -14.47 -10.14 13.48
CA SER A 713 -14.60 -9.77 12.07
C SER A 713 -15.52 -10.73 11.30
N ILE A 714 -16.45 -10.18 10.52
CA ILE A 714 -17.19 -10.93 9.48
C ILE A 714 -16.51 -10.74 8.12
N ASN A 715 -16.67 -11.72 7.22
CA ASN A 715 -16.19 -11.61 5.85
C ASN A 715 -17.23 -10.90 4.95
N TYR A 716 -16.81 -10.50 3.76
CA TYR A 716 -17.66 -9.80 2.78
C TYR A 716 -18.95 -10.58 2.42
N ASN A 717 -18.87 -11.91 2.36
CA ASN A 717 -20.02 -12.77 2.08
C ASN A 717 -21.13 -12.65 3.14
N VAL A 718 -20.77 -12.70 4.42
CA VAL A 718 -21.72 -12.55 5.53
C VAL A 718 -22.32 -11.16 5.53
N GLU A 719 -21.51 -10.14 5.22
CA GLU A 719 -21.96 -8.75 5.12
C GLU A 719 -23.01 -8.55 4.03
N ASP A 720 -22.84 -9.17 2.86
CA ASP A 720 -23.80 -9.10 1.76
C ASP A 720 -25.12 -9.79 2.10
N ILE A 721 -25.07 -10.99 2.69
CA ILE A 721 -26.29 -11.71 3.09
C ILE A 721 -27.04 -10.91 4.17
N LEU A 722 -26.35 -10.42 5.20
CA LEU A 722 -26.95 -9.57 6.24
C LEU A 722 -27.58 -8.30 5.65
N SER A 723 -26.95 -7.70 4.65
CA SER A 723 -27.48 -6.51 3.98
C SER A 723 -28.83 -6.79 3.33
N VAL A 724 -28.93 -7.88 2.57
CA VAL A 724 -30.20 -8.28 1.92
C VAL A 724 -31.28 -8.61 2.96
N LEU A 725 -30.92 -9.30 4.05
CA LEU A 725 -31.85 -9.64 5.12
C LEU A 725 -32.40 -8.40 5.83
N LEU A 726 -31.53 -7.48 6.22
CA LEU A 726 -31.93 -6.24 6.92
C LEU A 726 -32.67 -5.28 5.98
N GLU A 727 -32.37 -5.29 4.68
CA GLU A 727 -33.04 -4.41 3.73
C GLU A 727 -34.42 -4.92 3.31
N LYS A 728 -34.57 -6.22 3.06
CA LYS A 728 -35.79 -6.81 2.45
C LYS A 728 -36.67 -7.60 3.44
N TYR A 729 -36.13 -8.04 4.57
CA TYR A 729 -36.80 -8.92 5.54
C TYR A 729 -36.70 -8.41 6.98
N PHE A 730 -36.64 -7.09 7.19
CA PHE A 730 -36.46 -6.52 8.53
C PHE A 730 -37.53 -7.01 9.52
N ASP A 731 -38.82 -6.90 9.19
CA ASP A 731 -39.94 -7.29 10.08
C ASP A 731 -39.85 -8.75 10.56
N ILE A 732 -39.22 -9.60 9.75
CA ILE A 732 -39.08 -11.03 9.98
C ILE A 732 -37.81 -11.34 10.77
N THR A 733 -36.72 -10.65 10.45
CA THR A 733 -35.37 -10.98 10.94
C THR A 733 -34.98 -10.17 12.18
N TRP A 734 -35.58 -8.99 12.39
CA TRP A 734 -35.32 -8.13 13.54
C TRP A 734 -35.56 -8.85 14.86
N GLY A 735 -36.66 -9.62 14.99
CA GLY A 735 -36.95 -10.36 16.22
C GLY A 735 -35.84 -11.34 16.63
N ILE A 736 -35.17 -11.97 15.65
CA ILE A 736 -34.07 -12.90 15.88
C ILE A 736 -32.84 -12.14 16.39
N LEU A 737 -32.46 -11.06 15.69
CA LEU A 737 -31.34 -10.21 16.07
C LEU A 737 -31.57 -9.53 17.44
N ALA A 738 -32.76 -8.99 17.67
CA ALA A 738 -33.17 -8.34 18.91
C ALA A 738 -33.08 -9.31 20.10
N ASN A 739 -33.55 -10.56 19.95
CA ASN A 739 -33.44 -11.57 21.00
C ASN A 739 -31.97 -11.89 21.33
N ALA A 740 -31.11 -12.01 20.33
CA ALA A 740 -29.68 -12.23 20.53
C ALA A 740 -28.99 -11.06 21.26
N MET A 741 -29.51 -9.84 21.09
CA MET A 741 -29.07 -8.65 21.83
C MET A 741 -29.84 -8.42 23.14
N SER A 742 -30.70 -9.32 23.62
CA SER A 742 -31.53 -9.08 24.82
C SER A 742 -31.04 -9.80 26.08
N SER A 743 -30.01 -10.67 26.01
CA SER A 743 -29.53 -11.42 27.17
C SER A 743 -29.05 -10.50 28.30
N GLU A 744 -29.56 -10.68 29.53
CA GLU A 744 -29.19 -9.82 30.66
C GLU A 744 -27.74 -9.98 31.10
N LYS A 745 -27.22 -11.20 30.92
CA LYS A 745 -25.84 -11.52 31.22
C LYS A 745 -25.09 -11.71 29.91
N ASP A 746 -24.11 -10.83 29.66
CA ASP A 746 -23.20 -10.95 28.50
C ASP A 746 -21.99 -11.83 28.85
N GLU A 747 -22.24 -12.98 29.51
CA GLU A 747 -21.21 -13.87 30.08
C GLU A 747 -20.24 -14.45 29.00
N GLU A 748 -20.55 -14.28 27.70
CA GLU A 748 -19.71 -14.68 26.55
C GLU A 748 -19.39 -13.53 25.56
N GLY A 749 -19.69 -12.28 25.92
CA GLY A 749 -19.46 -11.11 25.04
C GLY A 749 -20.29 -11.12 23.75
N GLN A 750 -21.44 -11.80 23.75
CA GLN A 750 -22.36 -11.92 22.61
C GLN A 750 -22.78 -10.55 22.08
N PHE A 751 -23.19 -9.64 22.97
CA PHE A 751 -23.56 -8.29 22.54
C PHE A 751 -22.35 -7.54 22.00
N SER A 752 -21.19 -7.67 22.65
CA SER A 752 -19.96 -7.03 22.19
C SER A 752 -19.65 -7.43 20.74
N LYS A 753 -19.74 -8.72 20.38
CA LYS A 753 -19.53 -9.20 19.01
C LYS A 753 -20.52 -8.59 18.01
N LEU A 754 -21.80 -8.55 18.35
CA LEU A 754 -22.83 -7.92 17.51
C LEU A 754 -22.65 -6.41 17.38
N TYR A 755 -22.23 -5.73 18.46
CA TYR A 755 -21.92 -4.31 18.47
C TYR A 755 -20.80 -3.96 17.49
N TRP A 756 -19.72 -4.75 17.46
CA TRP A 756 -18.62 -4.54 16.52
C TRP A 756 -19.03 -4.74 15.06
N VAL A 757 -19.95 -5.68 14.79
CA VAL A 757 -20.46 -5.93 13.43
C VAL A 757 -21.45 -4.83 13.01
N LEU A 758 -22.39 -4.46 13.87
CA LEU A 758 -23.54 -3.62 13.51
C LEU A 758 -23.33 -2.13 13.78
N GLY A 759 -22.38 -1.77 14.65
CA GLY A 759 -22.18 -0.41 15.15
C GLY A 759 -21.36 0.50 14.22
N SER A 760 -21.41 1.80 14.48
CA SER A 760 -20.85 2.86 13.61
C SER A 760 -19.35 3.12 13.78
N MET A 761 -18.55 2.16 14.25
CA MET A 761 -17.10 2.39 14.46
C MET A 761 -16.29 2.49 13.17
N SER A 762 -16.80 1.94 12.06
CA SER A 762 -16.24 2.14 10.72
C SER A 762 -17.08 3.16 9.97
N ILE A 763 -16.43 4.15 9.34
CA ILE A 763 -17.06 5.13 8.45
C ILE A 763 -17.76 4.48 7.23
N HIS A 764 -17.45 3.22 6.94
CA HIS A 764 -18.03 2.46 5.84
C HIS A 764 -19.07 1.42 6.28
N ASN A 765 -19.42 1.35 7.57
CA ASN A 765 -20.43 0.39 8.01
C ASN A 765 -21.83 0.80 7.54
N LYS A 766 -22.42 -0.01 6.64
CA LYS A 766 -23.76 0.20 6.08
C LYS A 766 -24.90 -0.22 7.00
N PHE A 767 -24.67 -1.10 7.98
CA PHE A 767 -25.78 -1.68 8.77
C PHE A 767 -26.62 -0.67 9.56
N PRO A 768 -26.05 0.39 10.18
CA PRO A 768 -26.87 1.41 10.82
C PRO A 768 -27.90 2.03 9.87
N SER A 769 -27.54 2.27 8.60
CA SER A 769 -28.48 2.82 7.61
C SER A 769 -29.58 1.83 7.19
N LEU A 770 -29.35 0.52 7.35
CA LEU A 770 -30.32 -0.52 7.07
C LEU A 770 -31.25 -0.77 8.26
N ILE A 771 -30.74 -0.67 9.49
CA ILE A 771 -31.50 -0.87 10.73
C ILE A 771 -32.35 0.36 11.06
N PHE A 772 -31.77 1.55 11.03
CA PHE A 772 -32.39 2.79 11.51
C PHE A 772 -33.13 3.54 10.38
N LYS A 773 -34.06 2.85 9.72
CA LYS A 773 -35.01 3.46 8.79
C LYS A 773 -36.25 3.94 9.53
N LYS A 774 -36.90 4.98 9.01
CA LYS A 774 -38.14 5.54 9.58
C LYS A 774 -39.25 4.48 9.76
N GLU A 775 -39.37 3.56 8.82
CA GLU A 775 -40.35 2.46 8.87
C GLU A 775 -40.06 1.42 9.96
N HIS A 776 -38.82 1.33 10.46
CA HIS A 776 -38.41 0.40 11.51
C HIS A 776 -38.54 0.99 12.93
N GLU A 777 -38.68 2.31 13.06
CA GLU A 777 -38.56 3.06 14.30
C GLU A 777 -39.43 2.50 15.43
N GLN A 778 -40.72 2.26 15.15
CA GLN A 778 -41.65 1.72 16.14
C GLN A 778 -41.18 0.34 16.67
N ALA A 779 -40.70 -0.55 15.80
CA ALA A 779 -40.23 -1.87 16.19
C ALA A 779 -38.96 -1.81 17.07
N LEU A 780 -38.10 -0.82 16.84
CA LEU A 780 -36.90 -0.58 17.67
C LEU A 780 -37.28 -0.08 19.07
N LEU A 781 -38.24 0.83 19.16
CA LEU A 781 -38.72 1.39 20.44
C LEU A 781 -39.55 0.39 21.24
N ASP A 782 -40.39 -0.39 20.59
CA ASP A 782 -41.15 -1.50 21.20
C ASP A 782 -40.20 -2.55 21.78
N TRP A 783 -39.04 -2.79 21.13
CA TRP A 783 -38.01 -3.66 21.67
C TRP A 783 -37.37 -3.08 22.93
N CYS A 784 -37.08 -1.78 22.97
CA CYS A 784 -36.56 -1.10 24.17
C CYS A 784 -37.53 -1.23 25.36
N ALA A 785 -38.83 -1.08 25.12
CA ALA A 785 -39.86 -1.13 26.17
C ALA A 785 -39.93 -2.49 26.89
N LYS A 786 -39.49 -3.59 26.26
CA LYS A 786 -39.48 -4.94 26.86
C LYS A 786 -38.44 -5.10 27.97
N ASN A 787 -37.29 -4.45 27.84
CA ASN A 787 -36.26 -4.41 28.88
C ASN A 787 -35.49 -3.07 28.79
N PRO A 788 -36.02 -1.99 29.39
CA PRO A 788 -35.47 -0.65 29.23
C PRO A 788 -34.01 -0.50 29.68
N ASP A 789 -33.58 -1.24 30.70
CA ASP A 789 -32.21 -1.10 31.23
C ASP A 789 -31.16 -1.67 30.26
N ILE A 790 -31.51 -2.71 29.51
CA ILE A 790 -30.57 -3.46 28.65
C ILE A 790 -30.77 -3.12 27.18
N ASN A 791 -32.01 -3.19 26.70
CA ASN A 791 -32.30 -3.02 25.28
C ASN A 791 -32.09 -1.57 24.84
N ALA A 792 -32.46 -0.58 25.68
CA ALA A 792 -32.22 0.83 25.35
C ALA A 792 -30.73 1.17 25.33
N TYR A 793 -29.94 0.64 26.27
CA TYR A 793 -28.48 0.76 26.26
C TYR A 793 -27.89 0.20 24.96
N ARG A 794 -28.24 -1.04 24.61
CA ARG A 794 -27.71 -1.72 23.43
C ARG A 794 -28.14 -1.07 22.12
N LEU A 795 -29.38 -0.58 22.03
CA LEU A 795 -29.84 0.18 20.87
C LEU A 795 -29.06 1.50 20.73
N MET A 796 -28.85 2.23 21.84
CA MET A 796 -28.06 3.47 21.85
C MET A 796 -26.63 3.22 21.35
N SER A 797 -26.00 2.11 21.77
CA SER A 797 -24.63 1.75 21.35
C SER A 797 -24.48 1.61 19.83
N ILE A 798 -25.47 1.04 19.13
CA ILE A 798 -25.39 0.82 17.66
C ILE A 798 -26.05 1.93 16.81
N ALA A 799 -26.78 2.86 17.43
CA ALA A 799 -27.48 3.93 16.71
C ALA A 799 -26.53 4.89 15.96
N PRO A 800 -26.93 5.47 14.81
CA PRO A 800 -26.18 6.58 14.22
C PRO A 800 -26.23 7.79 15.16
N ILE A 801 -25.09 8.41 15.48
CA ILE A 801 -25.04 9.50 16.48
C ILE A 801 -25.64 10.81 15.96
N GLN A 802 -25.33 11.19 14.72
CA GLN A 802 -25.67 12.48 14.14
C GLN A 802 -26.50 12.32 12.87
N ASN A 803 -27.35 13.31 12.59
CA ASN A 803 -27.99 13.56 11.31
C ASN A 803 -27.77 15.03 10.94
N GLY A 804 -26.79 15.29 10.07
CA GLY A 804 -26.26 16.65 9.89
C GLY A 804 -25.63 17.17 11.18
N ASP A 805 -25.99 18.39 11.59
CA ASP A 805 -25.42 19.05 12.77
C ASP A 805 -26.12 18.68 14.09
N ASN A 806 -27.19 17.87 14.04
CA ASN A 806 -27.98 17.49 15.22
C ASN A 806 -27.84 16.01 15.56
N PHE A 807 -28.27 15.63 16.78
CA PHE A 807 -28.41 14.22 17.13
C PHE A 807 -29.43 13.58 16.18
N SER A 808 -29.21 12.31 15.82
CA SER A 808 -30.19 11.59 15.01
C SER A 808 -31.53 11.47 15.74
N ASP A 809 -32.63 11.40 14.97
CA ASP A 809 -33.99 11.36 15.53
C ASP A 809 -34.15 10.20 16.53
N ILE A 810 -33.61 9.02 16.21
CA ILE A 810 -33.68 7.85 17.10
C ILE A 810 -32.89 8.07 18.41
N VAL A 811 -31.74 8.75 18.37
CA VAL A 811 -30.96 9.06 19.58
C VAL A 811 -31.76 9.99 20.49
N ILE A 812 -32.38 11.04 19.94
CA ILE A 812 -33.23 11.95 20.72
C ILE A 812 -34.43 11.21 21.33
N GLN A 813 -35.06 10.30 20.58
CA GLN A 813 -36.17 9.51 21.11
C GLN A 813 -35.75 8.57 22.24
N ILE A 814 -34.61 7.88 22.12
CA ILE A 814 -34.07 7.04 23.19
C ILE A 814 -33.74 7.90 24.43
N ILE A 815 -33.16 9.09 24.25
CA ILE A 815 -32.87 10.02 25.36
C ILE A 815 -34.16 10.48 26.05
N ASN A 816 -35.19 10.88 25.29
CA ASN A 816 -36.46 11.34 25.84
C ASN A 816 -37.18 10.27 26.66
N LEU A 817 -37.11 9.01 26.22
CA LEU A 817 -37.82 7.90 26.87
C LEU A 817 -37.00 7.23 27.98
N TYR A 818 -35.68 7.14 27.82
CA TYR A 818 -34.81 6.29 28.64
C TYR A 818 -33.55 7.01 29.17
N GLY A 819 -33.43 8.33 28.99
CA GLY A 819 -32.29 9.12 29.44
C GLY A 819 -32.11 9.18 30.97
N ASN A 820 -33.13 8.76 31.74
CA ASN A 820 -33.01 8.56 33.19
C ASN A 820 -32.28 7.25 33.57
N ARG A 821 -31.89 6.43 32.59
CA ARG A 821 -31.12 5.20 32.81
C ARG A 821 -29.63 5.46 32.56
N ASN A 822 -28.81 5.32 33.60
CA ASN A 822 -27.38 5.64 33.53
C ASN A 822 -26.63 4.94 32.39
N PHE A 823 -26.91 3.66 32.13
CA PHE A 823 -26.23 2.92 31.06
C PHE A 823 -26.50 3.51 29.66
N VAL A 824 -27.69 4.06 29.40
CA VAL A 824 -28.01 4.72 28.12
C VAL A 824 -27.11 5.94 27.92
N LEU A 825 -26.91 6.74 28.97
CA LEU A 825 -26.02 7.91 28.93
C LEU A 825 -24.55 7.50 28.82
N THR A 826 -24.14 6.39 29.44
CA THR A 826 -22.80 5.80 29.26
C THR A 826 -22.55 5.39 27.81
N ALA A 827 -23.50 4.71 27.14
CA ALA A 827 -23.36 4.35 25.72
C ALA A 827 -23.21 5.59 24.82
N LEU A 828 -23.93 6.67 25.14
CA LEU A 828 -23.82 7.92 24.40
C LEU A 828 -22.47 8.61 24.65
N GLU A 829 -21.98 8.61 25.89
CA GLU A 829 -20.65 9.10 26.26
C GLU A 829 -19.55 8.36 25.49
N ASP A 830 -19.59 7.03 25.45
CA ASP A 830 -18.60 6.21 24.74
C ASP A 830 -18.53 6.54 23.24
N LYS A 831 -19.69 6.80 22.62
CA LYS A 831 -19.77 7.20 21.20
C LYS A 831 -19.27 8.62 20.97
N LEU A 832 -19.52 9.53 21.89
CA LEU A 832 -18.96 10.89 21.89
C LEU A 832 -17.47 10.93 22.23
N GLY A 833 -16.91 9.87 22.82
CA GLY A 833 -15.47 9.75 23.09
C GLY A 833 -14.68 9.03 22.00
N SER A 834 -15.31 8.14 21.24
CA SER A 834 -14.63 7.26 20.28
C SER A 834 -14.65 7.82 18.86
N PHE A 835 -13.48 8.06 18.26
CA PHE A 835 -13.32 8.50 16.87
C PHE A 835 -11.89 8.39 16.36
N ALA A 836 -11.75 8.45 15.03
CA ALA A 836 -10.48 8.67 14.35
C ALA A 836 -10.52 10.02 13.61
N SER A 837 -9.35 10.66 13.46
CA SER A 837 -9.20 11.87 12.65
C SER A 837 -8.00 11.75 11.72
N THR A 838 -8.13 12.30 10.51
CA THR A 838 -7.01 12.57 9.61
C THR A 838 -6.80 14.08 9.57
N GLY A 839 -5.73 14.56 10.20
CA GLY A 839 -5.50 15.99 10.45
C GLY A 839 -5.89 16.40 11.87
N SER A 840 -6.40 17.62 12.05
CA SER A 840 -6.81 18.11 13.38
C SER A 840 -8.06 17.38 13.88
N ALA A 841 -8.04 16.98 15.14
CA ALA A 841 -9.19 16.44 15.86
C ALA A 841 -10.04 17.54 16.53
N LEU A 842 -9.56 18.79 16.58
CA LEU A 842 -10.26 19.91 17.22
C LEU A 842 -11.66 20.17 16.66
N PRO A 843 -11.89 20.18 15.33
CA PRO A 843 -13.24 20.39 14.78
C PRO A 843 -14.24 19.31 15.20
N ILE A 844 -13.77 18.08 15.43
CA ILE A 844 -14.62 16.97 15.90
C ILE A 844 -15.03 17.22 17.35
N TYR A 845 -14.10 17.67 18.20
CA TYR A 845 -14.43 18.06 19.58
C TYR A 845 -15.38 19.25 19.62
N ASP A 846 -15.16 20.29 18.80
CA ASP A 846 -16.05 21.45 18.70
C ASP A 846 -17.48 21.02 18.34
N SER A 847 -17.64 20.23 17.28
CA SER A 847 -18.93 19.68 16.88
C SER A 847 -19.60 18.86 17.98
N ARG A 848 -18.84 18.03 18.71
CA ARG A 848 -19.37 17.19 19.81
C ARG A 848 -19.78 18.01 21.03
N ILE A 849 -19.05 19.08 21.32
CA ILE A 849 -19.40 20.03 22.39
C ILE A 849 -20.73 20.71 22.04
N GLU A 850 -20.82 21.33 20.85
CA GLU A 850 -22.05 22.00 20.38
C GLU A 850 -23.25 21.04 20.38
N LEU A 851 -23.05 19.81 19.90
CA LEU A 851 -24.06 18.77 19.90
C LEU A 851 -24.54 18.44 21.33
N THR A 852 -23.61 18.23 22.26
CA THR A 852 -23.94 17.88 23.65
C THR A 852 -24.57 19.05 24.42
N GLU A 853 -24.21 20.29 24.09
CA GLU A 853 -24.79 21.50 24.68
C GLU A 853 -26.30 21.60 24.45
N THR A 854 -26.82 21.03 23.34
CA THR A 854 -28.27 20.98 23.08
C THR A 854 -29.07 20.24 24.16
N LEU A 855 -28.41 19.37 24.95
CA LEU A 855 -29.03 18.56 26.01
C LEU A 855 -28.85 19.16 27.42
N VAL A 856 -28.13 20.27 27.58
CA VAL A 856 -27.87 20.88 28.91
C VAL A 856 -29.16 21.32 29.60
N ASN A 857 -30.17 21.76 28.85
CA ASN A 857 -31.47 22.18 29.38
C ASN A 857 -32.58 21.13 29.16
N HIS A 858 -32.20 19.85 29.05
CA HIS A 858 -33.16 18.78 28.81
C HIS A 858 -34.18 18.64 29.95
N GLN A 859 -35.41 18.20 29.64
CA GLN A 859 -36.50 18.09 30.62
C GLN A 859 -36.24 17.05 31.72
N LEU A 860 -35.47 16.00 31.41
CA LEU A 860 -34.99 15.02 32.38
C LEU A 860 -33.76 15.54 33.13
N PRO A 861 -33.79 15.69 34.47
CA PRO A 861 -32.67 16.20 35.25
C PRO A 861 -31.37 15.40 35.10
N GLU A 862 -31.46 14.08 34.96
CA GLU A 862 -30.32 13.18 34.79
C GLU A 862 -29.56 13.47 33.48
N VAL A 863 -30.29 13.72 32.39
CA VAL A 863 -29.73 14.07 31.09
C VAL A 863 -29.06 15.44 31.13
N SER A 864 -29.71 16.43 31.74
CA SER A 864 -29.17 17.78 31.92
C SER A 864 -27.85 17.77 32.72
N ALA A 865 -27.82 17.04 33.84
CA ALA A 865 -26.64 16.89 34.67
C ALA A 865 -25.49 16.18 33.93
N TRP A 866 -25.80 15.08 33.22
CA TRP A 866 -24.81 14.36 32.41
C TRP A 866 -24.25 15.22 31.28
N ALA A 867 -25.09 15.93 30.54
CA ALA A 867 -24.67 16.78 29.43
C ALA A 867 -23.73 17.88 29.90
N THR A 868 -24.03 18.51 31.05
CA THR A 868 -23.16 19.53 31.67
C THR A 868 -21.76 18.96 31.99
N LEU A 869 -21.69 17.78 32.59
CA LEU A 869 -20.41 17.13 32.90
C LEU A 869 -19.65 16.73 31.62
N GLN A 870 -20.37 16.21 30.63
CA GLN A 870 -19.78 15.71 29.39
C GLN A 870 -19.19 16.84 28.53
N VAL A 871 -19.86 18.00 28.48
CA VAL A 871 -19.32 19.21 27.84
C VAL A 871 -17.97 19.59 28.45
N GLU A 872 -17.84 19.57 29.77
CA GLU A 872 -16.56 19.89 30.44
C GLU A 872 -15.47 18.85 30.16
N LYS A 873 -15.81 17.56 30.16
CA LYS A 873 -14.88 16.48 29.75
C LYS A 873 -14.38 16.68 28.32
N LEU A 874 -15.28 16.98 27.38
CA LEU A 874 -14.93 17.21 25.97
C LEU A 874 -14.05 18.45 25.81
N LYS A 875 -14.33 19.56 26.53
CA LYS A 875 -13.47 20.76 26.55
C LYS A 875 -12.06 20.46 27.06
N GLN A 876 -11.93 19.66 28.13
CA GLN A 876 -10.62 19.26 28.65
C GLN A 876 -9.86 18.39 27.65
N ALA A 877 -10.52 17.43 27.01
CA ALA A 877 -9.91 16.58 25.98
C ALA A 877 -9.44 17.43 24.78
N ARG A 878 -10.29 18.36 24.33
CA ARG A 878 -9.96 19.33 23.28
C ARG A 878 -8.73 20.17 23.63
N GLU A 879 -8.61 20.68 24.86
CA GLU A 879 -7.45 21.47 25.28
C GLU A 879 -6.15 20.64 25.26
N LYS A 880 -6.21 19.38 25.70
CA LYS A 880 -5.07 18.45 25.62
C LYS A 880 -4.67 18.19 24.17
N THR A 881 -5.65 17.96 23.30
CA THR A 881 -5.43 17.77 21.86
C THR A 881 -4.84 19.02 21.22
N LEU A 882 -5.29 20.23 21.59
CA LEU A 882 -4.73 21.48 21.08
C LEU A 882 -3.23 21.59 21.42
N LYS A 883 -2.85 21.33 22.67
CA LYS A 883 -1.44 21.32 23.10
C LYS A 883 -0.62 20.31 22.28
N PHE A 884 -1.15 19.11 22.09
CA PHE A 884 -0.50 18.06 21.28
C PHE A 884 -0.35 18.46 19.81
N GLU A 885 -1.38 19.02 19.19
CA GLU A 885 -1.33 19.46 17.79
C GLU A 885 -0.38 20.65 17.59
N GLU A 886 -0.34 21.59 18.54
CA GLU A 886 0.65 22.68 18.55
C GLU A 886 2.09 22.14 18.63
N GLU A 887 2.32 21.09 19.43
CA GLU A 887 3.63 20.43 19.55
C GLU A 887 4.08 19.77 18.25
N LEU A 888 3.17 19.17 17.48
CA LEU A 888 3.48 18.60 16.15
C LEU A 888 3.99 19.63 15.14
N THR A 889 3.75 20.93 15.37
CA THR A 889 4.29 21.99 14.52
C THR A 889 5.75 22.32 14.81
N ILE A 890 6.32 21.80 15.90
CA ILE A 890 7.71 22.03 16.28
C ILE A 890 8.60 21.13 15.41
N PRO A 891 9.48 21.69 14.55
CA PRO A 891 10.33 20.88 13.69
C PRO A 891 11.20 19.91 14.48
N GLU A 892 11.27 18.66 14.01
CA GLU A 892 12.11 17.59 14.55
C GLU A 892 11.70 17.08 15.96
N ARG A 893 10.56 17.51 16.51
CA ARG A 893 9.92 16.90 17.68
C ARG A 893 8.70 16.08 17.25
N ILE A 894 8.89 14.78 17.03
CA ILE A 894 7.77 13.83 16.93
C ILE A 894 7.65 13.15 18.29
N PRO A 895 6.50 13.24 18.98
CA PRO A 895 6.27 12.47 20.20
C PRO A 895 6.48 10.99 19.90
N LEU A 896 7.25 10.29 20.74
CA LEU A 896 7.24 8.83 20.74
C LEU A 896 5.80 8.39 21.02
N MET A 897 5.09 7.89 20.01
CA MET A 897 3.87 7.11 20.24
C MET A 897 4.31 5.88 21.04
N LYS A 898 3.85 5.80 22.30
CA LYS A 898 4.01 4.59 23.12
C LYS A 898 3.07 3.50 22.64
#